data_AF-A0A3M3Y103-F1
#
_entry.id   AF-A0A3M3Y103-F1
#
_cell.length_a   1.000
_cell.length_b   1.000
_cell.length_c   1.000
_cell.angle_alpha   90.00
_cell.angle_beta   90.00
_cell.angle_gamma   90.00
#
_symmetry.space_group_name_H-M   'P 1'
#
loop_
_entity.id
_entity.type
_entity.pdbx_description
1 polymer ?
#
loop_
_entity_poly.entity_id
_entity_poly.type
_entity_poly.pdbx_seq_one_letter_code
_entity_poly.pdbx_strand_id
1 'polypeptide(L)'
;MRAGSRIIAPEGFLSLVQGIVYHFLVSDGRRNRVRLVEFKDDGKSISTHLIQLSQIDFEGAVENGWLAEDGLADSTPPWLIPIEGVAIEHLENRRASSKQSYEQKVNKRFAAISSLVARRDEIFSSADPDALINAHAKALRPHQNAARMRLWFYSYVVFGQTKWSLLPPFHRIGAWSREGPGRTKKLGRPSRKGKRHGYRCDAAMQQLILEGFLTYKSPHKTQNKIYSEILKGVFGCVSAKQSSKTVEFRHPQSKPFPSFAQFKYWVSKMISAKERRIALRGKNGARAQSGSEGSFADNLINVNQRLEFDGYNISEKLSGLTEGSAVDSFCVVRAVCALSGMVLGIGFSEGRENMAAYRMAIYSMACDKVKFCEQYGVEISAEEWPSIGLSGGMVLDRGPAAGYEVEPEIHWLKSVEVTPVYAGQSKATVESSHPRHKHTLEQPTFFHSRLDFVQMVKREIAQVLKDNHSSDAMQRMDEEMILAGIKPTPLEIYSYWSMRGRDSSIGVPFDTAVRQFLDVRPASIRKDGVYFYGRKYRSRALQETGVFDLVARQGVINTSAYVLVMCVRHIWIEVKGLLYELDFMRSVRTSQGTIDISLRQLQEIHQLRLDAAADLREERPAHDQHFEDRFKRNTGEDWDAGERKIGRPSKGGAALRDSADYNRFRGATK
;
A
#
# COMPACT_ATOMS: atom_id res chain seq x y z
N MET A 1 11.16 -63.78 20.68
CA MET A 1 10.58 -62.97 19.59
C MET A 1 9.19 -63.48 19.25
N ARG A 2 8.27 -62.59 18.85
CA ARG A 2 6.90 -62.94 18.44
C ARG A 2 6.69 -62.59 16.97
N ALA A 3 5.62 -63.08 16.34
CA ALA A 3 5.25 -62.64 14.99
C ALA A 3 5.14 -61.09 14.97
N GLY A 4 5.82 -60.44 14.03
CA GLY A 4 5.91 -58.98 13.94
C GLY A 4 7.09 -58.34 14.70
N SER A 5 7.86 -59.10 15.50
CA SER A 5 9.15 -58.62 16.05
C SER A 5 10.06 -58.14 14.91
N ARG A 6 10.59 -56.93 15.04
CA ARG A 6 11.50 -56.31 14.07
C ARG A 6 12.89 -56.87 14.30
N ILE A 7 13.51 -57.40 13.26
CA ILE A 7 14.84 -58.01 13.31
C ILE A 7 15.71 -57.26 12.30
N ILE A 8 16.86 -56.80 12.79
CA ILE A 8 17.92 -56.24 11.95
C ILE A 8 19.16 -57.11 12.05
N ALA A 9 19.94 -57.13 10.97
CA ALA A 9 21.29 -57.68 10.96
C ALA A 9 22.27 -56.50 10.92
N PRO A 10 22.85 -56.06 12.06
CA PRO A 10 23.65 -54.84 12.13
C PRO A 10 24.84 -54.81 11.18
N GLU A 11 25.41 -55.96 10.85
CA GLU A 11 26.53 -56.14 9.89
C GLU A 11 26.15 -57.03 8.70
N GLY A 12 24.86 -57.38 8.56
CA GLY A 12 24.39 -58.45 7.67
C GLY A 12 24.57 -59.85 8.28
N PHE A 13 23.79 -60.82 7.80
CA PHE A 13 23.87 -62.21 8.25
C PHE A 13 23.25 -63.18 7.23
N LEU A 14 24.06 -64.06 6.65
CA LEU A 14 23.63 -64.98 5.57
C LEU A 14 22.90 -64.22 4.44
N SER A 15 21.61 -64.50 4.22
CA SER A 15 20.77 -63.82 3.22
C SER A 15 20.19 -62.48 3.70
N LEU A 16 20.48 -62.05 4.93
CA LEU A 16 19.99 -60.81 5.52
C LEU A 16 21.02 -59.69 5.30
N VAL A 17 20.54 -58.55 4.80
CA VAL A 17 21.35 -57.40 4.41
C VAL A 17 21.34 -56.34 5.51
N GLN A 18 22.49 -55.71 5.73
CA GLN A 18 22.62 -54.58 6.64
C GLN A 18 21.64 -53.45 6.31
N GLY A 19 21.00 -52.89 7.34
CA GLY A 19 20.09 -51.74 7.20
C GLY A 19 18.67 -52.07 6.72
N ILE A 20 18.36 -53.36 6.50
CA ILE A 20 17.00 -53.82 6.19
C ILE A 20 16.32 -54.34 7.45
N VAL A 21 15.06 -53.96 7.64
CA VAL A 21 14.21 -54.48 8.72
C VAL A 21 13.45 -55.69 8.20
N TYR A 22 13.62 -56.81 8.89
CA TYR A 22 12.89 -58.05 8.68
C TYR A 22 11.90 -58.27 9.81
N HIS A 23 10.77 -58.93 9.55
CA HIS A 23 9.77 -59.24 10.55
C HIS A 23 9.74 -60.73 10.83
N PHE A 24 9.87 -61.10 12.11
CA PHE A 24 9.72 -62.49 12.52
C PHE A 24 8.32 -63.01 12.16
N LEU A 25 8.24 -64.18 11.53
CA LEU A 25 6.98 -64.81 11.16
C LEU A 25 6.70 -66.02 12.06
N VAL A 26 7.56 -67.04 12.00
CA VAL A 26 7.38 -68.29 12.74
C VAL A 26 8.70 -69.06 12.87
N SER A 27 8.85 -69.80 13.96
CA SER A 27 9.88 -70.83 14.14
C SER A 27 9.23 -72.22 14.16
N ASP A 28 9.76 -73.15 13.38
CA ASP A 28 9.35 -74.56 13.30
C ASP A 28 10.55 -75.45 13.62
N GLY A 29 10.71 -75.76 14.91
CA GLY A 29 11.87 -76.52 15.36
C GLY A 29 11.87 -77.99 14.97
N ARG A 30 10.70 -78.56 14.63
CA ARG A 30 10.63 -79.93 14.11
C ARG A 30 11.30 -80.07 12.74
N ARG A 31 11.42 -78.96 12.01
CA ARG A 31 12.01 -78.90 10.67
C ARG A 31 13.28 -78.05 10.61
N ASN A 32 13.85 -77.70 11.76
CA ASN A 32 15.03 -76.83 11.90
C ASN A 32 14.92 -75.56 11.04
N ARG A 33 13.83 -74.79 11.19
CA ARG A 33 13.53 -73.69 10.28
C ARG A 33 12.93 -72.48 10.99
N VAL A 34 13.49 -71.30 10.72
CA VAL A 34 12.90 -70.00 11.08
C VAL A 34 12.55 -69.23 9.81
N ARG A 35 11.39 -68.57 9.81
CA ARG A 35 10.93 -67.74 8.71
C ARG A 35 10.76 -66.29 9.11
N LEU A 36 11.27 -65.41 8.25
CA LEU A 36 11.17 -63.98 8.34
C LEU A 36 10.48 -63.43 7.09
N VAL A 37 9.90 -62.24 7.19
CA VAL A 37 9.30 -61.54 6.06
C VAL A 37 9.95 -60.18 5.91
N GLU A 38 10.40 -59.86 4.70
CA GLU A 38 10.80 -58.52 4.31
C GLU A 38 9.61 -57.82 3.63
N PHE A 39 9.29 -56.59 4.05
CA PHE A 39 8.32 -55.73 3.38
C PHE A 39 9.04 -54.55 2.73
N LYS A 40 9.09 -54.50 1.40
CA LYS A 40 9.71 -53.39 0.65
C LYS A 40 8.67 -52.36 0.23
N ASP A 41 9.01 -51.09 0.39
CA ASP A 41 8.23 -49.94 -0.05
C ASP A 41 9.17 -48.86 -0.62
N ASP A 42 9.21 -48.73 -1.95
CA ASP A 42 10.04 -47.73 -2.65
C ASP A 42 9.29 -46.41 -2.93
N GLY A 43 8.09 -46.25 -2.36
CA GLY A 43 7.18 -45.13 -2.59
C GLY A 43 6.32 -45.24 -3.86
N LYS A 44 6.66 -46.14 -4.81
CA LYS A 44 5.89 -46.43 -6.03
C LYS A 44 5.24 -47.82 -6.00
N SER A 45 5.90 -48.80 -5.40
CA SER A 45 5.51 -50.20 -5.34
C SER A 45 5.76 -50.80 -3.97
N ILE A 46 4.91 -51.76 -3.58
CA ILE A 46 5.01 -52.49 -2.32
C ILE A 46 5.14 -53.97 -2.66
N SER A 47 6.16 -54.62 -2.12
CA SER A 47 6.39 -56.06 -2.27
C SER A 47 6.72 -56.73 -0.94
N THR A 48 6.65 -58.06 -0.93
CA THR A 48 7.00 -58.90 0.21
C THR A 48 7.90 -60.03 -0.25
N HIS A 49 8.86 -60.42 0.60
CA HIS A 49 9.75 -61.54 0.37
C HIS A 49 9.82 -62.42 1.63
N LEU A 50 9.54 -63.72 1.47
CA LEU A 50 9.74 -64.70 2.53
C LEU A 50 11.20 -65.11 2.57
N ILE A 51 11.79 -65.08 3.75
CA ILE A 51 13.18 -65.48 4.00
C ILE A 51 13.17 -66.64 4.98
N GLN A 52 14.07 -67.59 4.77
CA GLN A 52 14.17 -68.80 5.57
C GLN A 52 15.61 -68.99 6.04
N LEU A 53 15.78 -69.22 7.33
CA LEU A 53 17.04 -69.58 7.97
C LEU A 53 16.87 -70.94 8.66
N SER A 54 17.96 -71.65 8.94
CA SER A 54 17.89 -72.77 9.87
C SER A 54 17.61 -72.24 11.29
N GLN A 55 16.99 -73.05 12.14
CA GLN A 55 16.76 -72.62 13.53
C GLN A 55 18.08 -72.46 14.27
N ILE A 56 19.04 -73.35 14.03
CA ILE A 56 20.38 -73.31 14.61
C ILE A 56 21.10 -72.00 14.24
N ASP A 57 21.09 -71.62 12.96
CA ASP A 57 21.73 -70.38 12.51
C ASP A 57 21.04 -69.15 13.11
N PHE A 58 19.71 -69.18 13.20
CA PHE A 58 18.95 -68.06 13.77
C PHE A 58 19.21 -67.88 15.27
N GLU A 59 19.15 -68.96 16.05
CA GLU A 59 19.41 -68.93 17.50
C GLU A 59 20.85 -68.52 17.79
N GLY A 60 21.82 -69.11 17.10
CA GLY A 60 23.22 -68.72 17.22
C GLY A 60 23.47 -67.27 16.84
N ALA A 61 22.82 -66.75 15.79
CA ALA A 61 22.98 -65.35 15.40
C ALA A 61 22.36 -64.37 16.40
N VAL A 62 21.25 -64.74 17.06
CA VAL A 62 20.67 -63.94 18.14
C VAL A 62 21.57 -63.93 19.37
N GLU A 63 22.11 -65.10 19.76
CA GLU A 63 23.02 -65.22 20.92
C GLU A 63 24.33 -64.44 20.73
N ASN A 64 24.87 -64.45 19.51
CA ASN A 64 26.10 -63.72 19.17
C ASN A 64 25.87 -62.23 18.83
N GLY A 65 24.61 -61.75 18.86
CA GLY A 65 24.26 -60.36 18.53
C GLY A 65 24.34 -59.99 17.04
N TRP A 66 24.52 -60.97 16.14
CA TRP A 66 24.48 -60.77 14.70
C TRP A 66 23.07 -60.50 14.18
N LEU A 67 22.06 -60.96 14.92
CA LEU A 67 20.65 -60.55 14.77
C LEU A 67 20.18 -59.89 16.05
N ALA A 68 19.60 -58.70 15.91
CA ALA A 68 19.10 -57.92 17.03
C ALA A 68 17.62 -57.55 16.81
N GLU A 69 16.85 -57.50 17.91
CA GLU A 69 15.48 -56.97 17.90
C GLU A 69 15.53 -55.44 17.86
N ASP A 70 14.90 -54.84 16.85
CA ASP A 70 14.89 -53.38 16.61
C ASP A 70 13.63 -52.74 17.19
N GLY A 71 13.65 -52.45 18.50
CA GLY A 71 12.57 -51.75 19.19
C GLY A 71 11.29 -52.57 19.37
N LEU A 72 10.15 -51.87 19.46
CA LEU A 72 8.84 -52.51 19.63
C LEU A 72 8.39 -53.17 18.33
N ALA A 73 7.81 -54.37 18.43
CA ALA A 73 7.20 -55.05 17.28
C ALA A 73 6.16 -54.15 16.59
N ASP A 74 6.27 -54.02 15.27
CA ASP A 74 5.36 -53.20 14.48
C ASP A 74 3.94 -53.78 14.54
N SER A 75 2.96 -52.93 14.88
CA SER A 75 1.54 -53.33 14.89
C SER A 75 0.87 -53.11 13.54
N THR A 76 1.52 -52.35 12.66
CA THR A 76 1.03 -51.99 11.33
C THR A 76 2.12 -52.15 10.26
N PRO A 77 1.74 -52.46 9.00
CA PRO A 77 2.71 -52.55 7.91
C PRO A 77 3.47 -51.23 7.66
N PRO A 78 4.71 -51.27 7.13
CA PRO A 78 5.56 -50.08 6.97
C PRO A 78 4.91 -48.91 6.22
N TRP A 79 4.13 -49.19 5.18
CA TRP A 79 3.49 -48.14 4.40
C TRP A 79 2.30 -47.49 5.11
N LEU A 80 1.81 -48.04 6.22
CA LEU A 80 0.70 -47.51 7.01
C LEU A 80 1.15 -46.79 8.30
N ILE A 81 2.44 -46.83 8.64
CA ILE A 81 3.01 -46.11 9.80
C ILE A 81 2.55 -44.63 9.86
N PRO A 82 2.51 -43.84 8.76
CA PRO A 82 2.07 -42.44 8.83
C PRO A 82 0.63 -42.20 9.30
N ILE A 83 -0.19 -43.26 9.36
CA ILE A 83 -1.58 -43.21 9.82
C ILE A 83 -1.84 -44.16 11.00
N GLU A 84 -0.79 -44.68 11.63
CA GLU A 84 -0.90 -45.50 12.83
C GLU A 84 -1.56 -44.69 13.97
N GLY A 85 -2.49 -45.31 14.70
CA GLY A 85 -3.27 -44.65 15.76
C GLY A 85 -4.42 -43.74 15.29
N VAL A 86 -4.58 -43.49 14.00
CA VAL A 86 -5.71 -42.68 13.49
C VAL A 86 -6.99 -43.51 13.49
N ALA A 87 -8.07 -42.98 14.10
CA ALA A 87 -9.36 -43.64 14.12
C ALA A 87 -9.90 -43.91 12.70
N ILE A 88 -10.40 -45.12 12.45
CA ILE A 88 -10.94 -45.52 11.14
C ILE A 88 -12.08 -44.61 10.68
N GLU A 89 -12.97 -44.22 11.59
CA GLU A 89 -14.08 -43.30 11.30
C GLU A 89 -13.56 -41.94 10.78
N HIS A 90 -12.46 -41.44 11.34
CA HIS A 90 -11.79 -40.23 10.84
C HIS A 90 -11.26 -40.42 9.42
N LEU A 91 -10.67 -41.58 9.11
CA LEU A 91 -10.21 -41.88 7.76
C LEU A 91 -11.37 -41.97 6.77
N GLU A 92 -12.47 -42.64 7.13
CA GLU A 92 -13.68 -42.78 6.31
C GLU A 92 -14.30 -41.42 5.97
N ASN A 93 -14.38 -40.51 6.95
CA ASN A 93 -14.88 -39.14 6.75
C ASN A 93 -14.03 -38.31 5.79
N ARG A 94 -12.77 -38.69 5.56
CA ARG A 94 -11.83 -37.99 4.65
C ARG A 94 -11.67 -38.67 3.30
N ARG A 95 -12.52 -39.65 2.98
CA ARG A 95 -12.43 -40.43 1.74
C ARG A 95 -12.78 -39.56 0.52
N ALA A 96 -11.87 -39.53 -0.46
CA ALA A 96 -12.04 -38.73 -1.68
C ALA A 96 -13.12 -39.26 -2.66
N SER A 97 -13.50 -40.53 -2.55
CA SER A 97 -14.48 -41.17 -3.43
C SER A 97 -15.56 -41.85 -2.60
N SER A 98 -16.83 -41.60 -2.92
CA SER A 98 -17.96 -42.25 -2.25
C SER A 98 -18.23 -43.68 -2.72
N LYS A 99 -17.56 -44.15 -3.78
CA LYS A 99 -17.89 -45.44 -4.45
C LYS A 99 -17.65 -46.69 -3.60
N GLN A 100 -16.64 -46.69 -2.74
CA GLN A 100 -16.31 -47.85 -1.91
C GLN A 100 -15.61 -47.41 -0.63
N SER A 101 -16.10 -47.87 0.52
CA SER A 101 -15.52 -47.58 1.84
C SER A 101 -14.19 -48.29 2.07
N TYR A 102 -13.37 -47.75 2.99
CA TYR A 102 -12.16 -48.45 3.42
C TYR A 102 -12.51 -49.78 4.06
N GLU A 103 -13.58 -49.85 4.85
CA GLU A 103 -14.08 -51.11 5.39
C GLU A 103 -14.41 -52.14 4.29
N GLN A 104 -15.18 -51.75 3.27
CA GLN A 104 -15.51 -52.64 2.15
C GLN A 104 -14.26 -53.13 1.41
N LYS A 105 -13.21 -52.29 1.32
CA LYS A 105 -11.95 -52.67 0.67
C LYS A 105 -11.16 -53.68 1.49
N VAL A 106 -10.99 -53.44 2.79
CA VAL A 106 -10.26 -54.37 3.65
C VAL A 106 -11.01 -55.69 3.80
N ASN A 107 -12.35 -55.66 3.89
CA ASN A 107 -13.18 -56.86 3.88
C ASN A 107 -13.00 -57.66 2.58
N LYS A 108 -12.97 -57.00 1.42
CA LYS A 108 -12.71 -57.66 0.13
C LYS A 108 -11.33 -58.31 0.07
N ARG A 109 -10.29 -57.63 0.56
CA ARG A 109 -8.93 -58.18 0.62
C ARG A 109 -8.84 -59.35 1.60
N PHE A 110 -9.47 -59.24 2.75
CA PHE A 110 -9.51 -60.31 3.74
C PHE A 110 -10.25 -61.54 3.21
N ALA A 111 -11.40 -61.36 2.55
CA ALA A 111 -12.14 -62.46 1.92
C ALA A 111 -11.30 -63.23 0.87
N ALA A 112 -10.35 -62.57 0.20
CA ALA A 112 -9.46 -63.22 -0.76
C ALA A 112 -8.43 -64.14 -0.09
N ILE A 113 -8.02 -63.84 1.15
CA ILE A 113 -7.02 -64.60 1.91
C ILE A 113 -7.62 -65.47 3.04
N SER A 114 -8.91 -65.38 3.35
CA SER A 114 -9.52 -66.01 4.53
C SER A 114 -9.30 -67.53 4.59
N SER A 115 -9.39 -68.21 3.45
CA SER A 115 -9.14 -69.66 3.32
C SER A 115 -7.65 -70.04 3.40
N LEU A 116 -6.74 -69.10 3.11
CA LEU A 116 -5.31 -69.27 3.41
C LEU A 116 -5.06 -69.09 4.91
N VAL A 117 -5.68 -68.08 5.53
CA VAL A 117 -5.57 -67.83 6.98
C VAL A 117 -6.09 -69.03 7.78
N ALA A 118 -7.20 -69.64 7.38
CA ALA A 118 -7.74 -70.84 8.02
C ALA A 118 -6.80 -72.06 7.96
N ARG A 119 -5.93 -72.13 6.93
CA ARG A 119 -4.94 -73.19 6.72
C ARG A 119 -3.51 -72.71 6.99
N ARG A 120 -3.34 -71.66 7.81
CA ARG A 120 -2.02 -71.04 8.04
C ARG A 120 -0.96 -72.03 8.54
N ASP A 121 -1.34 -72.97 9.40
CA ASP A 121 -0.39 -73.91 10.01
C ASP A 121 0.09 -74.95 8.99
N GLU A 122 -0.78 -75.37 8.06
CA GLU A 122 -0.44 -76.19 6.89
C GLU A 122 0.53 -75.42 5.97
N ILE A 123 0.20 -74.16 5.65
CA ILE A 123 1.02 -73.30 4.79
C ILE A 123 2.40 -73.07 5.40
N PHE A 124 2.49 -72.78 6.70
CA PHE A 124 3.76 -72.59 7.39
C PHE A 124 4.52 -73.88 7.64
N SER A 125 3.86 -75.04 7.63
CA SER A 125 4.55 -76.33 7.67
C SER A 125 5.14 -76.72 6.31
N SER A 126 4.57 -76.24 5.20
CA SER A 126 5.03 -76.52 3.83
C SER A 126 6.51 -76.18 3.60
N ALA A 127 7.18 -76.91 2.70
CA ALA A 127 8.50 -76.57 2.20
C ALA A 127 8.51 -75.22 1.48
N ASP A 128 7.48 -74.96 0.67
CA ASP A 128 7.28 -73.73 -0.10
C ASP A 128 5.88 -73.13 0.15
N PRO A 129 5.75 -72.18 1.10
CA PRO A 129 4.48 -71.49 1.37
C PRO A 129 4.04 -70.61 0.22
N ASP A 130 5.00 -69.99 -0.48
CA ASP A 130 4.73 -69.09 -1.60
C ASP A 130 4.06 -69.86 -2.74
N ALA A 131 4.51 -71.08 -3.04
CA ALA A 131 3.88 -71.94 -4.03
C ALA A 131 2.40 -72.23 -3.71
N LEU A 132 2.07 -72.52 -2.44
CA LEU A 132 0.68 -72.77 -2.01
C LEU A 132 -0.19 -71.52 -2.13
N ILE A 133 0.34 -70.37 -1.71
CA ILE A 133 -0.36 -69.08 -1.84
C ILE A 133 -0.58 -68.73 -3.33
N ASN A 134 0.44 -68.97 -4.17
CA ASN A 134 0.37 -68.73 -5.60
C ASN A 134 -0.64 -69.67 -6.29
N ALA A 135 -0.70 -70.95 -5.90
CA ALA A 135 -1.69 -71.91 -6.38
C ALA A 135 -3.12 -71.47 -6.02
N HIS A 136 -3.32 -71.01 -4.78
CA HIS A 136 -4.60 -70.45 -4.34
C HIS A 136 -5.02 -69.23 -5.17
N ALA A 137 -4.10 -68.30 -5.42
CA ALA A 137 -4.37 -67.12 -6.24
C ALA A 137 -4.85 -67.49 -7.68
N LYS A 138 -4.29 -68.56 -8.26
CA LYS A 138 -4.70 -69.12 -9.56
C LYS A 138 -6.03 -69.90 -9.50
N ALA A 139 -6.36 -70.50 -8.36
CA ALA A 139 -7.60 -71.27 -8.19
C ALA A 139 -8.84 -70.36 -8.09
N LEU A 140 -8.70 -69.16 -7.52
CA LEU A 140 -9.80 -68.20 -7.42
C LEU A 140 -10.36 -67.79 -8.79
N ARG A 141 -11.66 -67.47 -8.88
CA ARG A 141 -12.30 -66.92 -10.08
C ARG A 141 -12.97 -65.58 -9.73
N PRO A 142 -12.57 -64.45 -10.35
CA PRO A 142 -11.47 -64.30 -11.30
C PRO A 142 -10.09 -64.56 -10.66
N HIS A 143 -9.12 -64.98 -11.49
CA HIS A 143 -7.73 -65.19 -11.05
C HIS A 143 -7.21 -63.94 -10.33
N GLN A 144 -6.53 -64.15 -9.20
CA GLN A 144 -5.92 -63.08 -8.43
C GLN A 144 -4.42 -63.01 -8.71
N ASN A 145 -3.83 -61.81 -8.55
CA ASN A 145 -2.38 -61.64 -8.68
C ASN A 145 -1.66 -62.30 -7.50
N ALA A 146 -0.77 -63.24 -7.80
CA ALA A 146 -0.07 -64.06 -6.81
C ALA A 146 0.82 -63.24 -5.85
N ALA A 147 1.53 -62.22 -6.36
CA ALA A 147 2.36 -61.33 -5.52
C ALA A 147 1.50 -60.50 -4.55
N ARG A 148 0.33 -60.02 -4.99
CA ARG A 148 -0.63 -59.33 -4.10
C ARG A 148 -1.20 -60.27 -3.04
N MET A 149 -1.46 -61.53 -3.39
CA MET A 149 -1.97 -62.52 -2.45
C MET A 149 -0.96 -62.81 -1.34
N ARG A 150 0.33 -63.00 -1.70
CA ARG A 150 1.43 -63.13 -0.73
C ARG A 150 1.53 -61.90 0.17
N LEU A 151 1.51 -60.69 -0.41
CA LEU A 151 1.55 -59.45 0.35
C LEU A 151 0.41 -59.38 1.38
N TRP A 152 -0.83 -59.63 0.96
CA TRP A 152 -1.97 -59.59 1.88
C TRP A 152 -1.90 -60.66 2.97
N PHE A 153 -1.54 -61.90 2.60
CA PHE A 153 -1.44 -62.99 3.56
C PHE A 153 -0.36 -62.71 4.62
N TYR A 154 0.86 -62.36 4.20
CA TYR A 154 1.94 -62.06 5.15
C TYR A 154 1.69 -60.80 5.96
N SER A 155 1.16 -59.72 5.37
CA SER A 155 0.80 -58.52 6.14
C SER A 155 -0.25 -58.83 7.22
N TYR A 156 -1.25 -59.65 6.91
CA TYR A 156 -2.25 -60.03 7.89
C TYR A 156 -1.66 -60.83 9.05
N VAL A 157 -0.86 -61.86 8.74
CA VAL A 157 -0.34 -62.76 9.78
C VAL A 157 0.72 -62.08 10.65
N VAL A 158 1.58 -61.24 10.06
CA VAL A 158 2.65 -60.54 10.78
C VAL A 158 2.08 -59.40 11.65
N PHE A 159 1.16 -58.60 11.12
CA PHE A 159 0.69 -57.38 11.78
C PHE A 159 -0.65 -57.61 12.50
N GLY A 160 -0.61 -58.46 13.53
CA GLY A 160 -1.68 -58.59 14.52
C GLY A 160 -3.00 -59.21 14.04
N GLN A 161 -3.03 -59.86 12.87
CA GLN A 161 -4.23 -60.53 12.32
C GLN A 161 -5.46 -59.62 12.26
N THR A 162 -5.22 -58.33 12.00
CA THR A 162 -6.27 -57.34 11.81
C THR A 162 -6.50 -57.10 10.33
N LYS A 163 -7.76 -57.05 9.89
CA LYS A 163 -8.11 -56.70 8.50
C LYS A 163 -7.55 -55.32 8.09
N TRP A 164 -7.31 -54.44 9.06
CA TRP A 164 -6.80 -53.09 8.83
C TRP A 164 -5.33 -53.05 8.37
N SER A 165 -4.55 -54.11 8.61
CA SER A 165 -3.22 -54.29 8.01
C SER A 165 -3.28 -54.39 6.46
N LEU A 166 -4.45 -54.70 5.91
CA LEU A 166 -4.68 -54.82 4.48
C LEU A 166 -5.07 -53.48 3.82
N LEU A 167 -5.05 -52.36 4.55
CA LEU A 167 -5.43 -51.07 4.00
C LEU A 167 -4.42 -50.61 2.90
N PRO A 168 -4.87 -50.13 1.73
CA PRO A 168 -3.97 -49.54 0.74
C PRO A 168 -3.41 -48.18 1.20
N PRO A 169 -2.23 -47.73 0.76
CA PRO A 169 -1.62 -46.45 1.13
C PRO A 169 -2.30 -45.23 0.46
N PHE A 170 -3.62 -45.10 0.60
CA PHE A 170 -4.40 -44.03 -0.05
C PHE A 170 -4.03 -42.62 0.42
N HIS A 171 -3.48 -42.48 1.62
CA HIS A 171 -2.96 -41.21 2.12
C HIS A 171 -1.83 -40.65 1.24
N ARG A 172 -1.21 -41.47 0.36
CA ARG A 172 -0.20 -41.04 -0.61
C ARG A 172 -0.77 -40.59 -1.94
N ILE A 173 -2.04 -40.90 -2.25
CA ILE A 173 -2.65 -40.58 -3.53
C ILE A 173 -3.12 -39.12 -3.54
N GLY A 174 -2.74 -38.35 -4.57
CA GLY A 174 -3.15 -36.95 -4.74
C GLY A 174 -2.10 -35.91 -4.33
N ALA A 175 -0.90 -36.32 -3.94
CA ALA A 175 0.20 -35.42 -3.60
C ALA A 175 0.85 -34.79 -4.86
N TRP A 176 0.13 -33.87 -5.51
CA TRP A 176 0.68 -33.02 -6.56
C TRP A 176 1.47 -31.85 -5.94
N SER A 177 2.78 -31.77 -6.20
CA SER A 177 3.60 -30.65 -5.75
C SER A 177 3.63 -29.50 -6.77
N ARG A 178 3.36 -28.28 -6.31
CA ARG A 178 3.54 -27.03 -7.09
C ARG A 178 5.02 -26.68 -7.29
N GLU A 179 5.90 -27.30 -6.52
CA GLU A 179 7.30 -26.92 -6.33
C GLU A 179 8.28 -27.84 -7.06
N GLY A 180 7.80 -28.89 -7.73
CA GLY A 180 8.65 -29.85 -8.43
C GLY A 180 9.55 -29.22 -9.52
N PRO A 181 10.77 -29.78 -9.73
CA PRO A 181 11.70 -29.33 -10.77
C PRO A 181 11.15 -29.51 -12.20
N GLY A 182 11.69 -28.76 -13.16
CA GLY A 182 11.39 -28.91 -14.60
C GLY A 182 10.19 -28.15 -15.17
N ARG A 183 9.52 -27.30 -14.38
CA ARG A 183 8.36 -26.51 -14.86
C ARG A 183 8.74 -25.08 -15.24
N THR A 184 8.71 -24.73 -16.52
CA THR A 184 8.99 -23.35 -16.97
C THR A 184 7.74 -22.48 -17.06
N LYS A 185 6.55 -23.09 -17.06
CA LYS A 185 5.27 -22.39 -17.24
C LYS A 185 4.69 -21.91 -15.91
N LYS A 186 4.10 -20.71 -15.93
CA LYS A 186 3.30 -20.17 -14.82
C LYS A 186 2.14 -21.12 -14.50
N LEU A 187 1.98 -21.44 -13.22
CA LEU A 187 0.91 -22.31 -12.71
C LEU A 187 -0.26 -21.47 -12.19
N GLY A 188 -1.46 -22.05 -12.20
CA GLY A 188 -2.69 -21.42 -11.71
C GLY A 188 -3.58 -20.88 -12.83
N ARG A 189 -4.59 -20.09 -12.45
CA ARG A 189 -5.55 -19.50 -13.39
C ARG A 189 -4.81 -18.67 -14.46
N PRO A 190 -5.05 -18.91 -15.76
CA PRO A 190 -4.49 -18.09 -16.83
C PRO A 190 -4.80 -16.60 -16.60
N SER A 191 -3.85 -15.73 -16.94
CA SER A 191 -4.07 -14.29 -16.83
C SER A 191 -5.09 -13.82 -17.85
N ARG A 192 -5.94 -12.85 -17.49
CA ARG A 192 -6.84 -12.16 -18.43
C ARG A 192 -6.07 -11.44 -19.54
N LYS A 193 -4.80 -11.09 -19.31
CA LYS A 193 -3.87 -10.49 -20.28
C LYS A 193 -3.23 -11.52 -21.25
N GLY A 194 -3.73 -12.76 -21.28
CA GLY A 194 -3.25 -13.83 -22.15
C GLY A 194 -2.74 -15.06 -21.38
N LYS A 195 -2.89 -16.24 -22.00
CA LYS A 195 -2.57 -17.54 -21.38
C LYS A 195 -1.11 -17.66 -20.92
N ARG A 196 -0.19 -16.90 -21.51
CA ARG A 196 1.26 -16.91 -21.21
C ARG A 196 1.73 -15.68 -20.41
N HIS A 197 0.82 -14.81 -19.97
CA HIS A 197 1.19 -13.54 -19.32
C HIS A 197 1.54 -13.69 -17.82
N GLY A 198 2.71 -13.15 -17.45
CA GLY A 198 3.28 -13.11 -16.10
C GLY A 198 4.23 -14.28 -15.78
N TYR A 199 4.91 -14.19 -14.65
CA TYR A 199 6.04 -15.08 -14.32
C TYR A 199 5.66 -16.26 -13.43
N ARG A 200 6.42 -17.36 -13.52
CA ARG A 200 6.40 -18.45 -12.52
C ARG A 200 6.99 -17.90 -11.22
N CYS A 201 6.34 -18.22 -10.11
CA CYS A 201 6.88 -17.93 -8.79
C CYS A 201 7.65 -19.17 -8.29
N ASP A 202 8.93 -19.23 -8.63
CA ASP A 202 9.87 -20.27 -8.20
C ASP A 202 10.41 -19.99 -6.79
N ALA A 203 11.29 -20.85 -6.30
CA ALA A 203 11.88 -20.72 -4.96
C ALA A 203 12.65 -19.40 -4.78
N ALA A 204 13.37 -18.95 -5.82
CA ALA A 204 14.10 -17.67 -5.78
C ALA A 204 13.13 -16.48 -5.64
N MET A 205 12.05 -16.45 -6.43
CA MET A 205 11.03 -15.40 -6.30
C MET A 205 10.30 -15.47 -4.95
N GLN A 206 10.07 -16.68 -4.41
CA GLN A 206 9.47 -16.86 -3.09
C GLN A 206 10.34 -16.29 -1.97
N GLN A 207 11.66 -16.52 -2.02
CA GLN A 207 12.62 -15.94 -1.08
C GLN A 207 12.61 -14.41 -1.14
N LEU A 208 12.65 -13.82 -2.34
CA LEU A 208 12.57 -12.36 -2.51
C LEU A 208 11.22 -11.79 -2.02
N ILE A 209 10.11 -12.50 -2.21
CA ILE A 209 8.81 -12.12 -1.63
C ILE A 209 8.88 -12.12 -0.10
N LEU A 210 9.47 -13.15 0.49
CA LEU A 210 9.56 -13.30 1.95
C LEU A 210 10.45 -12.21 2.54
N GLU A 211 11.64 -12.03 1.98
CA GLU A 211 12.58 -10.97 2.38
C GLU A 211 11.92 -9.60 2.28
N GLY A 212 11.33 -9.28 1.13
CA GLY A 212 10.61 -8.03 0.95
C GLY A 212 9.47 -7.85 1.95
N PHE A 213 8.68 -8.90 2.22
CA PHE A 213 7.63 -8.80 3.23
C PHE A 213 8.20 -8.56 4.62
N LEU A 214 9.28 -9.23 5.01
CA LEU A 214 9.90 -9.04 6.33
C LEU A 214 10.53 -7.65 6.50
N THR A 215 11.08 -7.08 5.43
CA THR A 215 11.66 -5.74 5.40
C THR A 215 10.60 -4.63 5.43
N TYR A 216 9.53 -4.77 4.64
CA TYR A 216 8.54 -3.72 4.46
C TYR A 216 7.26 -3.91 5.29
N LYS A 217 7.11 -5.03 6.03
CA LYS A 217 5.95 -5.25 6.92
C LYS A 217 5.83 -4.10 7.89
N SER A 218 4.62 -3.57 8.00
CA SER A 218 4.32 -2.52 8.94
C SER A 218 2.86 -2.61 9.35
N PRO A 219 2.55 -2.47 10.65
CA PRO A 219 1.18 -2.37 11.10
C PRO A 219 0.51 -1.13 10.50
N HIS A 220 1.25 -0.09 10.13
CA HIS A 220 0.72 1.18 9.60
C HIS A 220 0.51 1.19 8.07
N LYS A 221 0.96 0.17 7.34
CA LYS A 221 0.84 0.10 5.87
C LYS A 221 -0.30 -0.82 5.42
N THR A 222 -0.86 -0.54 4.25
CA THR A 222 -1.78 -1.45 3.55
C THR A 222 -1.00 -2.53 2.81
N GLN A 223 -1.62 -3.68 2.51
CA GLN A 223 -0.97 -4.73 1.71
C GLN A 223 -0.57 -4.24 0.31
N ASN A 224 -1.34 -3.32 -0.29
CA ASN A 224 -1.00 -2.72 -1.58
C ASN A 224 0.26 -1.86 -1.48
N LYS A 225 0.41 -1.07 -0.41
CA LYS A 225 1.61 -0.25 -0.18
C LYS A 225 2.84 -1.12 0.05
N ILE A 226 2.71 -2.16 0.89
CA ILE A 226 3.79 -3.14 1.13
C ILE A 226 4.20 -3.82 -0.18
N TYR A 227 3.24 -4.29 -0.98
CA TYR A 227 3.54 -4.90 -2.28
C TYR A 227 4.25 -3.94 -3.24
N SER A 228 3.81 -2.68 -3.32
CA SER A 228 4.44 -1.65 -4.15
C SER A 228 5.88 -1.36 -3.73
N GLU A 229 6.14 -1.27 -2.42
CA GLU A 229 7.50 -1.08 -1.89
C GLU A 229 8.41 -2.29 -2.15
N ILE A 230 7.89 -3.51 -2.02
CA ILE A 230 8.62 -4.74 -2.37
C ILE A 230 8.97 -4.74 -3.85
N LEU A 231 8.02 -4.41 -4.72
CA LEU A 231 8.28 -4.35 -6.16
C LEU A 231 9.36 -3.33 -6.52
N LYS A 232 9.35 -2.14 -5.90
CA LYS A 232 10.33 -1.08 -6.17
C LYS A 232 11.69 -1.39 -5.54
N GLY A 233 11.72 -1.76 -4.27
CA GLY A 233 12.92 -1.91 -3.47
C GLY A 233 13.64 -3.24 -3.67
N VAL A 234 12.91 -4.35 -3.77
CA VAL A 234 13.49 -5.70 -3.92
C VAL A 234 13.56 -6.11 -5.38
N PHE A 235 12.45 -5.91 -6.12
CA PHE A 235 12.36 -6.33 -7.52
C PHE A 235 12.72 -5.22 -8.51
N GLY A 236 13.15 -4.03 -8.10
CA GLY A 236 13.58 -2.96 -9.01
C GLY A 236 12.55 -2.52 -10.06
N CYS A 237 11.26 -2.76 -9.82
CA CYS A 237 10.19 -2.42 -10.76
C CYS A 237 9.86 -0.93 -10.72
N VAL A 238 9.47 -0.39 -11.86
CA VAL A 238 8.96 0.98 -12.02
C VAL A 238 7.50 0.94 -12.48
N SER A 239 6.72 1.94 -12.07
CA SER A 239 5.37 2.13 -12.60
C SER A 239 5.45 2.83 -13.94
N ALA A 240 4.84 2.27 -14.97
CA ALA A 240 4.78 2.82 -16.31
C ALA A 240 3.32 2.98 -16.76
N LYS A 241 3.00 4.13 -17.35
CA LYS A 241 1.70 4.39 -17.98
C LYS A 241 1.70 3.73 -19.36
N GLN A 242 0.83 2.74 -19.57
CA GLN A 242 0.71 2.04 -20.86
C GLN A 242 -0.15 2.81 -21.87
N SER A 243 -1.19 3.49 -21.37
CA SER A 243 -2.13 4.33 -22.11
C SER A 243 -2.73 5.37 -21.14
N SER A 244 -3.57 6.29 -21.63
CA SER A 244 -4.21 7.33 -20.80
C SER A 244 -4.87 6.79 -19.51
N LYS A 245 -5.38 5.54 -19.54
CA LYS A 245 -6.19 4.94 -18.46
C LYS A 245 -5.53 3.80 -17.67
N THR A 246 -4.31 3.36 -17.99
CA THR A 246 -3.76 2.15 -17.36
C THR A 246 -2.29 2.29 -16.96
N VAL A 247 -2.03 2.19 -15.65
CA VAL A 247 -0.69 2.18 -15.05
C VAL A 247 -0.34 0.78 -14.61
N GLU A 248 0.85 0.30 -14.97
CA GLU A 248 1.31 -1.05 -14.65
C GLU A 248 2.75 -1.04 -14.15
N PHE A 249 3.10 -2.01 -13.30
CA PHE A 249 4.50 -2.23 -12.96
C PHE A 249 5.23 -2.94 -14.10
N ARG A 250 6.43 -2.46 -14.42
CA ARG A 250 7.38 -3.06 -15.36
C ARG A 250 8.76 -3.11 -14.73
N HIS A 251 9.51 -4.17 -15.01
CA HIS A 251 10.92 -4.26 -14.63
C HIS A 251 11.77 -3.69 -15.80
N PRO A 252 12.66 -2.71 -15.58
CA PRO A 252 13.42 -2.09 -16.68
C PRO A 252 14.25 -3.10 -17.50
N GLN A 253 14.84 -4.09 -16.84
CA GLN A 253 15.60 -5.18 -17.47
C GLN A 253 14.76 -6.45 -17.75
N SER A 254 13.43 -6.36 -17.73
CA SER A 254 12.51 -7.49 -17.96
C SER A 254 12.74 -8.72 -17.06
N LYS A 255 13.31 -8.54 -15.86
CA LYS A 255 13.47 -9.64 -14.91
C LYS A 255 12.11 -10.07 -14.32
N PRO A 256 11.96 -11.34 -13.91
CA PRO A 256 10.73 -11.84 -13.30
C PRO A 256 10.35 -11.13 -12.00
N PHE A 257 9.07 -10.82 -11.83
CA PHE A 257 8.51 -10.26 -10.59
C PHE A 257 7.11 -10.82 -10.28
N PRO A 258 6.69 -10.86 -9.01
CA PRO A 258 5.43 -11.49 -8.63
C PRO A 258 4.23 -10.59 -8.92
N SER A 259 3.11 -11.19 -9.31
CA SER A 259 1.80 -10.52 -9.29
C SER A 259 1.29 -10.36 -7.86
N PHE A 260 0.38 -9.41 -7.62
CA PHE A 260 -0.20 -9.19 -6.29
C PHE A 260 -0.86 -10.44 -5.71
N ALA A 261 -1.49 -11.27 -6.55
CA ALA A 261 -2.08 -12.54 -6.13
C ALA A 261 -1.01 -13.56 -5.69
N GLN A 262 0.13 -13.62 -6.39
CA GLN A 262 1.26 -14.48 -6.01
C GLN A 262 1.88 -14.01 -4.70
N PHE A 263 2.08 -12.70 -4.54
CA PHE A 263 2.51 -12.10 -3.28
C PHE A 263 1.59 -12.51 -2.11
N LYS A 264 0.27 -12.27 -2.23
CA LYS A 264 -0.70 -12.64 -1.18
C LYS A 264 -0.68 -14.14 -0.88
N TYR A 265 -0.67 -14.97 -1.91
CA TYR A 265 -0.67 -16.43 -1.77
C TYR A 265 0.58 -16.92 -1.03
N TRP A 266 1.77 -16.52 -1.47
CA TRP A 266 3.02 -17.00 -0.89
C TRP A 266 3.28 -16.45 0.51
N VAL A 267 2.99 -15.17 0.77
CA VAL A 267 3.03 -14.63 2.13
C VAL A 267 2.08 -15.40 3.05
N SER A 268 0.91 -15.83 2.57
CA SER A 268 -0.02 -16.63 3.37
C SER A 268 0.45 -18.05 3.67
N LYS A 269 1.34 -18.60 2.83
CA LYS A 269 1.92 -19.94 2.95
C LYS A 269 3.19 -19.96 3.81
N MET A 270 4.03 -18.95 3.68
CA MET A 270 5.33 -18.86 4.37
C MET A 270 5.20 -18.26 5.77
N ILE A 271 4.14 -17.50 6.06
CA ILE A 271 3.94 -16.83 7.34
C ILE A 271 2.61 -17.27 7.93
N SER A 272 2.64 -17.68 9.20
CA SER A 272 1.44 -18.15 9.89
C SER A 272 0.35 -17.07 9.90
N ALA A 273 -0.92 -17.49 9.96
CA ALA A 273 -2.03 -16.55 10.00
C ALA A 273 -1.95 -15.58 11.20
N LYS A 274 -1.39 -16.05 12.32
CA LYS A 274 -1.17 -15.27 13.54
C LYS A 274 -0.08 -14.21 13.34
N GLU A 275 1.10 -14.60 12.87
CA GLU A 275 2.23 -13.67 12.62
C GLU A 275 1.87 -12.66 11.54
N ARG A 276 1.16 -13.07 10.49
CA ARG A 276 0.69 -12.15 9.45
C ARG A 276 -0.30 -11.13 10.00
N ARG A 277 -1.22 -11.53 10.88
CA ARG A 277 -2.15 -10.60 11.56
C ARG A 277 -1.38 -9.61 12.43
N ILE A 278 -0.43 -10.09 13.22
CA ILE A 278 0.40 -9.24 14.09
C ILE A 278 1.24 -8.27 13.24
N ALA A 279 1.87 -8.75 12.17
CA ALA A 279 2.71 -7.94 11.28
C ALA A 279 1.92 -6.85 10.54
N LEU A 280 0.63 -7.08 10.25
CA LEU A 280 -0.22 -6.15 9.49
C LEU A 280 -1.18 -5.31 10.35
N ARG A 281 -1.43 -5.71 11.61
CA ARG A 281 -2.43 -5.07 12.50
C ARG A 281 -1.96 -4.85 13.95
N GLY A 282 -0.75 -5.28 14.31
CA GLY A 282 -0.27 -5.27 15.69
C GLY A 282 -0.86 -6.40 16.55
N LYS A 283 -0.33 -6.59 17.78
CA LYS A 283 -0.75 -7.67 18.69
C LYS A 283 -2.21 -7.55 19.17
N ASN A 284 -2.71 -6.32 19.33
CA ASN A 284 -4.05 -6.05 19.88
C ASN A 284 -5.13 -5.90 18.78
N GLY A 285 -4.80 -5.34 17.61
CA GLY A 285 -5.71 -5.22 16.45
C GLY A 285 -6.06 -6.55 15.76
N ALA A 286 -5.41 -7.65 16.17
CA ALA A 286 -5.70 -9.00 15.68
C ALA A 286 -7.05 -9.58 16.20
N ARG A 287 -7.70 -8.92 17.17
CA ARG A 287 -8.92 -9.40 17.87
C ARG A 287 -10.23 -8.71 17.46
N ALA A 288 -10.17 -7.61 16.70
CA ALA A 288 -11.37 -6.86 16.30
C ALA A 288 -11.77 -7.17 14.85
N GLN A 289 -13.03 -7.55 14.65
CA GLN A 289 -13.69 -7.61 13.34
C GLN A 289 -15.07 -6.97 13.48
N SER A 290 -15.26 -5.81 12.87
CA SER A 290 -16.60 -5.29 12.56
C SER A 290 -16.78 -5.32 11.04
N GLY A 291 -17.95 -5.80 10.62
CA GLY A 291 -18.41 -5.67 9.24
C GLY A 291 -18.98 -4.26 9.03
N SER A 292 -18.84 -3.74 7.81
CA SER A 292 -19.59 -2.56 7.37
C SER A 292 -20.72 -3.02 6.46
N GLU A 293 -21.94 -2.60 6.76
CA GLU A 293 -23.14 -2.87 5.95
C GLU A 293 -23.50 -1.65 5.10
N GLY A 294 -23.95 -1.92 3.86
CA GLY A 294 -24.87 -1.13 3.03
C GLY A 294 -24.48 0.28 2.58
N SER A 295 -24.53 0.55 1.26
CA SER A 295 -24.31 1.89 0.68
C SER A 295 -25.63 2.61 0.40
N PHE A 296 -25.71 3.91 0.71
CA PHE A 296 -26.83 4.83 0.44
C PHE A 296 -27.00 5.23 -1.05
N ALA A 297 -26.29 4.57 -1.99
CA ALA A 297 -26.25 4.99 -3.39
C ALA A 297 -27.55 4.72 -4.18
N ASP A 298 -28.43 3.85 -3.68
CA ASP A 298 -29.56 3.28 -4.45
C ASP A 298 -30.63 4.31 -4.91
N ASN A 299 -30.63 5.53 -4.35
CA ASN A 299 -31.62 6.58 -4.71
C ASN A 299 -31.04 7.73 -5.56
N LEU A 300 -29.79 7.65 -6.01
CA LEU A 300 -29.14 8.72 -6.79
C LEU A 300 -29.06 8.36 -8.27
N ILE A 301 -29.41 9.33 -9.13
CA ILE A 301 -29.46 9.12 -10.58
C ILE A 301 -28.31 9.88 -11.27
N ASN A 302 -27.91 11.03 -10.76
CA ASN A 302 -26.86 11.84 -11.39
C ASN A 302 -25.61 11.91 -10.51
N VAL A 303 -24.44 11.96 -11.15
CA VAL A 303 -23.22 12.40 -10.44
C VAL A 303 -23.36 13.87 -10.07
N ASN A 304 -22.66 14.30 -9.02
CA ASN A 304 -22.76 15.64 -8.45
C ASN A 304 -24.20 16.07 -8.02
N GLN A 305 -25.12 15.11 -7.83
CA GLN A 305 -26.48 15.37 -7.31
C GLN A 305 -26.50 15.57 -5.80
N ARG A 306 -25.69 14.77 -5.09
CA ARG A 306 -25.55 14.80 -3.63
C ARG A 306 -24.08 14.60 -3.29
N LEU A 307 -23.56 15.51 -2.48
CA LEU A 307 -22.19 15.47 -1.99
C LEU A 307 -22.18 15.33 -0.48
N GLU A 308 -21.26 14.50 -0.01
CA GLU A 308 -20.93 14.36 1.40
C GLU A 308 -19.60 15.06 1.66
N PHE A 309 -19.57 16.00 2.59
CA PHE A 309 -18.35 16.63 3.07
C PHE A 309 -17.97 16.06 4.43
N ASP A 310 -16.67 15.84 4.61
CA ASP A 310 -16.13 15.40 5.89
C ASP A 310 -14.65 15.77 6.03
N GLY A 311 -14.30 16.27 7.22
CA GLY A 311 -12.95 16.66 7.59
C GLY A 311 -12.20 15.54 8.32
N TYR A 312 -10.91 15.41 8.05
CA TYR A 312 -10.02 14.61 8.89
C TYR A 312 -8.72 15.36 9.18
N ASN A 313 -8.15 15.10 10.35
CA ASN A 313 -6.85 15.65 10.72
C ASN A 313 -5.74 14.66 10.37
N ILE A 314 -4.67 15.15 9.76
CA ILE A 314 -3.46 14.35 9.52
C ILE A 314 -2.75 14.13 10.85
N SER A 315 -2.39 12.87 11.13
CA SER A 315 -1.72 12.49 12.38
C SER A 315 -0.26 12.95 12.49
N GLU A 316 0.32 13.39 11.39
CA GLU A 316 1.72 13.84 11.29
C GLU A 316 1.86 15.29 11.76
N LYS A 317 2.93 15.59 12.50
CA LYS A 317 3.32 16.96 12.82
C LYS A 317 4.16 17.53 11.68
N LEU A 318 3.73 18.63 11.08
CA LEU A 318 4.38 19.25 9.93
C LEU A 318 5.58 20.11 10.36
N SER A 319 6.53 20.30 9.45
CA SER A 319 7.65 21.24 9.66
C SER A 319 7.17 22.68 9.46
N GLY A 320 7.50 23.57 10.41
CA GLY A 320 7.22 25.00 10.35
C GLY A 320 8.26 25.80 9.56
N LEU A 321 8.21 27.13 9.67
CA LEU A 321 9.10 28.05 8.94
C LEU A 321 10.57 27.91 9.38
N THR A 322 10.80 27.66 10.67
CA THR A 322 12.12 27.43 11.25
C THR A 322 12.40 25.94 11.35
N GLU A 323 13.63 25.53 11.01
CA GLU A 323 14.07 24.13 11.06
C GLU A 323 13.87 23.55 12.47
N GLY A 324 13.12 22.43 12.55
CA GLY A 324 12.80 21.76 13.82
C GLY A 324 11.54 22.25 14.54
N SER A 325 10.87 23.31 14.05
CA SER A 325 9.57 23.72 14.61
C SER A 325 8.45 22.79 14.12
N ALA A 326 7.59 22.34 15.05
CA ALA A 326 6.45 21.48 14.75
C ALA A 326 5.17 22.32 14.76
N VAL A 327 4.29 22.11 13.77
CA VAL A 327 2.96 22.74 13.74
C VAL A 327 1.89 21.75 14.16
N ASP A 328 0.92 22.22 14.94
CA ASP A 328 0.17 21.35 15.83
C ASP A 328 -0.98 20.56 15.20
N SER A 329 -1.43 20.88 13.98
CA SER A 329 -2.40 20.04 13.24
C SER A 329 -2.66 20.58 11.83
N PHE A 330 -3.12 19.70 10.94
CA PHE A 330 -3.52 20.02 9.57
C PHE A 330 -4.79 19.24 9.23
N CYS A 331 -5.83 19.96 8.86
CA CYS A 331 -7.12 19.38 8.51
C CYS A 331 -7.30 19.35 7.00
N VAL A 332 -7.87 18.25 6.50
CA VAL A 332 -8.26 18.04 5.11
C VAL A 332 -9.76 17.81 5.07
N VAL A 333 -10.47 18.62 4.30
CA VAL A 333 -11.90 18.43 4.01
C VAL A 333 -12.03 17.89 2.59
N ARG A 334 -12.77 16.79 2.43
CA ARG A 334 -13.08 16.20 1.11
C ARG A 334 -14.57 16.34 0.81
N ALA A 335 -14.89 16.71 -0.42
CA ALA A 335 -16.25 16.67 -0.96
C ALA A 335 -16.38 15.43 -1.86
N VAL A 336 -17.22 14.47 -1.48
CA VAL A 336 -17.32 13.17 -2.16
C VAL A 336 -18.68 13.00 -2.82
N CYS A 337 -18.68 12.61 -4.08
CA CYS A 337 -19.88 12.24 -4.81
C CYS A 337 -20.48 10.97 -4.25
N ALA A 338 -21.69 11.03 -3.70
CA ALA A 338 -22.34 9.87 -3.09
C ALA A 338 -22.58 8.71 -4.09
N LEU A 339 -22.90 9.03 -5.35
CA LEU A 339 -23.15 8.04 -6.41
C LEU A 339 -21.86 7.30 -6.85
N SER A 340 -20.76 8.02 -7.11
CA SER A 340 -19.53 7.42 -7.66
C SER A 340 -18.48 7.11 -6.60
N GLY A 341 -18.55 7.76 -5.43
CA GLY A 341 -17.48 7.79 -4.44
C GLY A 341 -16.29 8.66 -4.83
N MET A 342 -16.37 9.42 -5.93
CA MET A 342 -15.28 10.26 -6.41
C MET A 342 -15.16 11.52 -5.56
N VAL A 343 -13.94 11.87 -5.15
CA VAL A 343 -13.68 13.16 -4.50
C VAL A 343 -13.74 14.24 -5.58
N LEU A 344 -14.70 15.17 -5.49
CA LEU A 344 -14.92 16.25 -6.46
C LEU A 344 -14.24 17.57 -6.06
N GLY A 345 -13.92 17.73 -4.77
CA GLY A 345 -13.21 18.88 -4.24
C GLY A 345 -12.46 18.56 -2.96
N ILE A 346 -11.41 19.33 -2.71
CA ILE A 346 -10.58 19.22 -1.51
C ILE A 346 -10.27 20.61 -0.97
N GLY A 347 -10.29 20.75 0.34
CA GLY A 347 -9.92 21.97 1.04
C GLY A 347 -9.14 21.66 2.30
N PHE A 348 -8.51 22.71 2.84
CA PHE A 348 -7.48 22.56 3.85
C PHE A 348 -7.61 23.66 4.89
N SER A 349 -7.31 23.35 6.14
CA SER A 349 -7.09 24.34 7.18
C SER A 349 -5.91 23.97 8.05
N GLU A 350 -5.28 25.01 8.56
CA GLU A 350 -4.32 24.88 9.63
C GLU A 350 -5.02 24.68 10.98
N GLY A 351 -4.44 23.82 11.81
CA GLY A 351 -5.00 23.48 13.11
C GLY A 351 -6.15 22.49 12.96
N ARG A 352 -7.30 22.87 13.51
CA ARG A 352 -8.53 22.07 13.46
C ARG A 352 -9.37 22.36 12.23
N GLU A 353 -10.33 21.49 12.00
CA GLU A 353 -11.38 21.65 11.01
C GLU A 353 -12.12 22.99 11.20
N ASN A 354 -12.26 23.76 10.12
CA ASN A 354 -12.93 25.06 10.15
C ASN A 354 -13.59 25.38 8.80
N MET A 355 -14.40 26.45 8.77
CA MET A 355 -15.18 26.82 7.59
C MET A 355 -14.34 27.20 6.36
N ALA A 356 -13.11 27.70 6.56
CA ALA A 356 -12.22 28.04 5.46
C ALA A 356 -11.84 26.78 4.65
N ALA A 357 -11.67 25.62 5.29
CA ALA A 357 -11.44 24.36 4.60
C ALA A 357 -12.64 23.95 3.74
N TYR A 358 -13.86 24.12 4.23
CA TYR A 358 -15.08 23.83 3.46
C TYR A 358 -15.25 24.78 2.26
N ARG A 359 -15.08 26.10 2.46
CA ARG A 359 -15.11 27.08 1.37
C ARG A 359 -14.05 26.77 0.31
N MET A 360 -12.85 26.36 0.73
CA MET A 360 -11.79 25.94 -0.19
C MET A 360 -12.15 24.66 -0.97
N ALA A 361 -12.81 23.69 -0.34
CA ALA A 361 -13.30 22.50 -1.03
C ALA A 361 -14.37 22.85 -2.07
N ILE A 362 -15.26 23.79 -1.76
CA ILE A 362 -16.28 24.31 -2.70
C ILE A 362 -15.62 25.09 -3.85
N TYR A 363 -14.63 25.93 -3.56
CA TYR A 363 -13.80 26.59 -4.59
C TYR A 363 -13.12 25.57 -5.51
N SER A 364 -12.51 24.54 -4.91
CA SER A 364 -11.90 23.42 -5.65
C SER A 364 -12.90 22.78 -6.60
N MET A 365 -14.15 22.53 -6.17
CA MET A 365 -15.21 21.99 -7.02
C MET A 365 -15.59 22.93 -8.16
N ALA A 366 -15.78 24.22 -7.87
CA ALA A 366 -16.18 25.23 -8.84
C ALA A 366 -15.17 25.40 -9.98
N CYS A 367 -13.88 25.23 -9.67
CA CYS A 367 -12.79 25.42 -10.63
C CYS A 367 -12.47 24.17 -11.46
N ASP A 368 -11.98 24.43 -12.67
CA ASP A 368 -11.23 23.45 -13.45
C ASP A 368 -10.05 22.92 -12.61
N LYS A 369 -9.86 21.59 -12.60
CA LYS A 369 -8.89 20.97 -11.69
C LYS A 369 -7.45 21.19 -12.13
N VAL A 370 -7.19 21.42 -13.42
CA VAL A 370 -5.87 21.85 -13.89
C VAL A 370 -5.56 23.22 -13.30
N LYS A 371 -6.49 24.19 -13.42
CA LYS A 371 -6.32 25.54 -12.86
C LYS A 371 -6.25 25.57 -11.33
N PHE A 372 -7.01 24.72 -10.65
CA PHE A 372 -6.94 24.60 -9.18
C PHE A 372 -5.60 24.01 -8.71
N CYS A 373 -5.11 22.95 -9.37
CA CYS A 373 -3.84 22.32 -9.01
C CYS A 373 -2.62 23.21 -9.33
N GLU A 374 -2.69 24.00 -10.42
CA GLU A 374 -1.68 24.99 -10.80
C GLU A 374 -1.41 25.99 -9.66
N GLN A 375 -2.45 26.38 -8.90
CA GLN A 375 -2.33 27.33 -7.79
C GLN A 375 -1.44 26.80 -6.64
N TYR A 376 -1.21 25.49 -6.58
CA TYR A 376 -0.27 24.84 -5.67
C TYR A 376 1.01 24.38 -6.37
N GLY A 377 1.20 24.72 -7.65
CA GLY A 377 2.30 24.25 -8.49
C GLY A 377 2.27 22.74 -8.72
N VAL A 378 1.09 22.15 -8.87
CA VAL A 378 0.87 20.74 -9.23
C VAL A 378 0.33 20.68 -10.65
N GLU A 379 1.03 19.99 -11.54
CA GLU A 379 0.60 19.79 -12.93
C GLU A 379 -0.19 18.48 -13.05
N ILE A 380 -1.39 18.56 -13.63
CA ILE A 380 -2.25 17.42 -13.94
C ILE A 380 -2.88 17.60 -15.32
N SER A 381 -3.31 16.49 -15.93
CA SER A 381 -4.18 16.50 -17.11
C SER A 381 -5.66 16.54 -16.72
N ALA A 382 -6.52 17.07 -17.60
CA ALA A 382 -7.96 17.17 -17.34
C ALA A 382 -8.62 15.80 -17.08
N GLU A 383 -8.09 14.74 -17.68
CA GLU A 383 -8.60 13.37 -17.50
C GLU A 383 -8.23 12.77 -16.14
N GLU A 384 -7.22 13.31 -15.45
CA GLU A 384 -6.82 12.81 -14.13
C GLU A 384 -7.83 13.23 -13.05
N TRP A 385 -8.52 14.35 -13.24
CA TRP A 385 -9.57 14.84 -12.35
C TRP A 385 -10.62 15.66 -13.13
N PRO A 386 -11.57 15.01 -13.84
CA PRO A 386 -12.44 15.66 -14.83
C PRO A 386 -13.61 16.47 -14.25
N SER A 387 -13.81 16.48 -12.92
CA SER A 387 -14.99 17.08 -12.31
C SER A 387 -14.88 18.61 -12.24
N ILE A 388 -15.91 19.31 -12.70
CA ILE A 388 -16.04 20.77 -12.60
C ILE A 388 -17.49 21.15 -12.26
N GLY A 389 -17.67 22.14 -11.39
CA GLY A 389 -18.97 22.68 -11.03
C GLY A 389 -19.49 22.26 -9.65
N LEU A 390 -20.45 23.04 -9.16
CA LEU A 390 -21.05 22.90 -7.84
C LEU A 390 -22.20 21.89 -7.81
N SER A 391 -22.57 21.43 -6.62
CA SER A 391 -23.74 20.58 -6.39
C SER A 391 -24.88 21.39 -5.78
N GLY A 392 -26.10 21.17 -6.25
CA GLY A 392 -27.29 21.73 -5.59
C GLY A 392 -27.63 21.07 -4.24
N GLY A 393 -27.19 19.82 -4.00
CA GLY A 393 -27.43 19.10 -2.75
C GLY A 393 -26.13 18.84 -1.99
N MET A 394 -26.03 19.40 -0.78
CA MET A 394 -24.85 19.25 0.08
C MET A 394 -25.22 18.66 1.45
N VAL A 395 -24.41 17.73 1.93
CA VAL A 395 -24.50 17.15 3.27
C VAL A 395 -23.22 17.51 4.03
N LEU A 396 -23.37 18.25 5.13
CA LEU A 396 -22.27 18.75 5.96
C LEU A 396 -22.29 18.12 7.35
N ASP A 397 -21.13 18.00 8.00
CA ASP A 397 -21.06 17.63 9.41
C ASP A 397 -21.50 18.76 10.33
N ARG A 398 -22.32 18.46 11.35
CA ARG A 398 -22.80 19.46 12.31
C ARG A 398 -21.70 20.13 13.14
N GLY A 399 -20.52 19.52 13.31
CA GLY A 399 -19.47 20.07 14.18
C GLY A 399 -19.02 21.50 13.78
N PRO A 400 -18.14 21.68 12.79
CA PRO A 400 -17.72 23.01 12.34
C PRO A 400 -18.72 23.68 11.40
N ALA A 401 -19.69 22.95 10.81
CA ALA A 401 -20.72 23.55 9.96
C ALA A 401 -21.92 24.14 10.73
N ALA A 402 -21.97 24.03 12.06
CA ALA A 402 -22.97 24.72 12.89
C ALA A 402 -22.96 26.25 12.68
N GLY A 403 -21.84 26.82 12.21
CA GLY A 403 -21.72 28.23 11.84
C GLY A 403 -21.74 28.49 10.33
N TYR A 404 -22.17 27.53 9.49
CA TYR A 404 -22.38 27.79 8.06
C TYR A 404 -23.66 28.62 7.90
N GLU A 405 -23.54 29.93 8.00
CA GLU A 405 -24.56 30.83 7.49
C GLU A 405 -24.43 30.82 5.96
N VAL A 406 -25.39 30.17 5.30
CA VAL A 406 -25.59 30.35 3.87
C VAL A 406 -25.90 31.83 3.67
N GLU A 407 -25.01 32.58 3.02
CA GLU A 407 -25.33 33.95 2.63
C GLU A 407 -26.67 33.93 1.86
N PRO A 408 -27.58 34.88 2.11
CA PRO A 408 -28.93 34.88 1.54
C PRO A 408 -28.98 34.88 0.00
N GLU A 409 -27.84 35.02 -0.70
CA GLU A 409 -27.70 35.12 -2.15
C GLU A 409 -27.10 33.86 -2.83
N ILE A 410 -26.99 32.72 -2.15
CA ILE A 410 -26.53 31.47 -2.79
C ILE A 410 -27.67 30.80 -3.59
N HIS A 411 -27.96 31.32 -4.79
CA HIS A 411 -29.07 30.87 -5.64
C HIS A 411 -28.95 29.44 -6.20
N TRP A 412 -27.74 28.86 -6.21
CA TRP A 412 -27.50 27.53 -6.78
C TRP A 412 -27.71 26.38 -5.77
N LEU A 413 -27.77 26.69 -4.47
CA LEU A 413 -27.84 25.71 -3.39
C LEU A 413 -29.30 25.33 -3.13
N LYS A 414 -29.69 24.10 -3.46
CA LYS A 414 -31.06 23.59 -3.29
C LYS A 414 -31.31 23.05 -1.89
N SER A 415 -30.33 22.37 -1.31
CA SER A 415 -30.43 21.85 0.05
C SER A 415 -29.07 21.76 0.73
N VAL A 416 -29.07 22.08 2.03
CA VAL A 416 -27.97 21.78 2.96
C VAL A 416 -28.56 20.93 4.07
N GLU A 417 -28.17 19.67 4.12
CA GLU A 417 -28.52 18.77 5.22
C GLU A 417 -27.36 18.76 6.22
N VAL A 418 -27.64 19.09 7.48
CA VAL A 418 -26.66 18.96 8.57
C VAL A 418 -27.04 17.77 9.43
N THR A 419 -26.18 16.74 9.46
CA THR A 419 -26.51 15.41 10.02
C THR A 419 -26.73 15.45 11.54
N PRO A 420 -27.72 14.73 12.11
CA PRO A 420 -27.88 14.62 13.56
C PRO A 420 -26.62 14.05 14.25
N VAL A 421 -26.36 14.46 15.49
CA VAL A 421 -25.26 13.90 16.30
C VAL A 421 -25.54 12.40 16.48
N TYR A 422 -24.54 11.55 16.19
CA TYR A 422 -24.60 10.07 16.23
C TYR A 422 -25.33 9.34 15.07
N ALA A 423 -25.60 10.00 13.94
CA ALA A 423 -26.10 9.33 12.74
C ALA A 423 -24.96 8.75 11.86
N GLY A 424 -24.22 7.75 12.38
CA GLY A 424 -23.09 7.11 11.69
C GLY A 424 -23.42 6.46 10.33
N GLN A 425 -24.70 6.40 9.96
CA GLN A 425 -25.17 5.91 8.66
C GLN A 425 -25.11 6.98 7.55
N SER A 426 -25.20 8.27 7.89
CA SER A 426 -25.40 9.34 6.90
C SER A 426 -24.15 9.76 6.10
N LYS A 427 -22.97 9.18 6.38
CA LYS A 427 -21.67 9.58 5.81
C LYS A 427 -20.70 8.44 5.48
N ALA A 428 -21.21 7.21 5.36
CA ALA A 428 -20.36 6.04 5.11
C ALA A 428 -19.49 6.19 3.85
N THR A 429 -19.94 6.94 2.84
CA THR A 429 -19.18 7.15 1.60
C THR A 429 -17.98 8.06 1.83
N VAL A 430 -18.16 9.24 2.43
CA VAL A 430 -17.04 10.17 2.66
C VAL A 430 -16.05 9.66 3.71
N GLU A 431 -16.48 9.04 4.80
CA GLU A 431 -15.59 8.45 5.81
C GLU A 431 -14.71 7.35 5.20
N SER A 432 -15.28 6.53 4.31
CA SER A 432 -14.53 5.48 3.61
C SER A 432 -13.46 6.02 2.66
N SER A 433 -13.62 7.28 2.22
CA SER A 433 -12.69 7.96 1.33
C SER A 433 -11.46 8.49 2.06
N HIS A 434 -11.51 8.66 3.38
CA HIS A 434 -10.39 9.18 4.14
C HIS A 434 -9.23 8.18 4.16
N PRO A 435 -7.97 8.64 4.15
CA PRO A 435 -6.83 7.78 4.42
C PRO A 435 -7.00 7.12 5.78
N ARG A 436 -7.10 5.78 5.80
CA ARG A 436 -7.23 5.03 7.05
C ARG A 436 -5.91 5.07 7.81
N HIS A 437 -5.79 6.01 8.74
CA HIS A 437 -4.75 5.98 9.76
C HIS A 437 -5.12 4.93 10.81
N LYS A 438 -4.29 3.87 10.91
CA LYS A 438 -4.49 2.86 11.95
C LYS A 438 -4.01 3.44 13.27
N HIS A 439 -4.95 3.76 14.17
CA HIS A 439 -4.64 4.04 15.56
C HIS A 439 -4.12 2.76 16.22
N THR A 440 -2.87 2.80 16.69
CA THR A 440 -2.30 1.73 17.52
C THR A 440 -2.61 2.05 18.98
N LEU A 441 -3.14 1.09 19.73
CA LEU A 441 -3.34 1.19 21.18
C LEU A 441 -2.03 1.01 21.98
N GLU A 442 -0.89 1.41 21.41
CA GLU A 442 0.43 1.39 22.08
C GLU A 442 0.75 2.79 22.63
N GLN A 443 1.93 2.99 23.23
CA GLN A 443 2.32 4.31 23.76
C GLN A 443 2.19 5.41 22.68
N PRO A 444 1.72 6.62 23.04
CA PRO A 444 1.53 7.70 22.08
C PRO A 444 2.88 8.09 21.46
N THR A 445 3.01 7.82 20.16
CA THR A 445 4.14 8.25 19.33
C THR A 445 3.61 9.23 18.29
N PHE A 446 4.41 10.24 17.92
CA PHE A 446 4.07 11.16 16.84
C PHE A 446 5.09 11.05 15.70
N PHE A 447 4.61 11.18 14.46
CA PHE A 447 5.47 11.23 13.29
C PHE A 447 5.72 12.69 12.92
N HIS A 448 6.97 13.14 12.99
CA HIS A 448 7.36 14.45 12.50
C HIS A 448 7.66 14.36 10.99
N SER A 449 6.77 14.95 10.20
CA SER A 449 6.91 15.04 8.75
C SER A 449 7.93 16.12 8.39
N ARG A 450 8.75 15.84 7.37
CA ARG A 450 9.64 16.86 6.77
C ARG A 450 8.90 17.80 5.82
N LEU A 451 7.60 17.58 5.63
CA LEU A 451 6.78 18.37 4.72
C LEU A 451 6.26 19.62 5.44
N ASP A 452 6.33 20.75 4.76
CA ASP A 452 5.61 21.97 5.13
C ASP A 452 4.12 21.88 4.74
N PHE A 453 3.35 22.91 5.07
CA PHE A 453 1.93 22.99 4.75
C PHE A 453 1.62 22.84 3.26
N VAL A 454 2.37 23.51 2.39
CA VAL A 454 2.08 23.52 0.96
C VAL A 454 2.47 22.19 0.34
N GLN A 455 3.61 21.63 0.73
CA GLN A 455 4.02 20.29 0.34
C GLN A 455 3.02 19.22 0.81
N MET A 456 2.46 19.39 2.01
CA MET A 456 1.39 18.52 2.51
C MET A 456 0.12 18.64 1.66
N VAL A 457 -0.29 19.85 1.27
CA VAL A 457 -1.38 20.06 0.30
C VAL A 457 -1.11 19.32 -1.01
N LYS A 458 0.09 19.47 -1.60
CA LYS A 458 0.46 18.77 -2.85
C LYS A 458 0.34 17.26 -2.70
N ARG A 459 0.75 16.71 -1.55
CA ARG A 459 0.61 15.28 -1.24
C ARG A 459 -0.86 14.85 -1.18
N GLU A 460 -1.72 15.61 -0.51
CA GLU A 460 -3.13 15.27 -0.38
C GLU A 460 -3.89 15.40 -1.70
N ILE A 461 -3.54 16.37 -2.56
CA ILE A 461 -4.02 16.43 -3.95
C ILE A 461 -3.63 15.14 -4.69
N ALA A 462 -2.35 14.75 -4.64
CA ALA A 462 -1.89 13.51 -5.27
C ALA A 462 -2.56 12.25 -4.68
N GLN A 463 -2.89 12.27 -3.39
CA GLN A 463 -3.62 11.20 -2.73
C GLN A 463 -5.07 11.12 -3.21
N VAL A 464 -5.75 12.25 -3.42
CA VAL A 464 -7.09 12.29 -4.05
C VAL A 464 -7.07 11.70 -5.45
N LEU A 465 -6.12 12.11 -6.30
CA LEU A 465 -5.97 11.54 -7.64
C LEU A 465 -5.81 10.02 -7.56
N LYS A 466 -4.90 9.55 -6.70
CA LYS A 466 -4.68 8.12 -6.50
C LYS A 466 -5.95 7.40 -6.01
N ASP A 467 -6.70 7.99 -5.09
CA ASP A 467 -7.91 7.38 -4.53
C ASP A 467 -9.03 7.30 -5.59
N ASN A 468 -9.20 8.36 -6.39
CA ASN A 468 -10.16 8.38 -7.51
C ASN A 468 -9.82 7.32 -8.57
N HIS A 469 -8.54 7.06 -8.84
CA HIS A 469 -8.07 6.10 -9.85
C HIS A 469 -7.96 4.65 -9.35
N SER A 470 -7.91 4.40 -8.04
CA SER A 470 -7.53 3.08 -7.52
C SER A 470 -8.38 2.51 -6.39
N SER A 471 -9.25 3.32 -5.77
CA SER A 471 -10.18 2.80 -4.74
C SER A 471 -11.18 1.83 -5.35
N ASP A 472 -11.53 0.80 -4.59
CA ASP A 472 -12.52 -0.20 -4.98
C ASP A 472 -13.93 0.40 -4.80
N ALA A 473 -14.62 0.61 -5.91
CA ALA A 473 -15.99 1.09 -5.96
C ALA A 473 -16.94 0.03 -6.56
N MET A 474 -16.60 -1.26 -6.45
CA MET A 474 -17.41 -2.35 -7.03
C MET A 474 -18.86 -2.37 -6.52
N GLN A 475 -19.10 -1.93 -5.29
CA GLN A 475 -20.46 -1.84 -4.71
C GLN A 475 -21.32 -0.73 -5.34
N ARG A 476 -20.73 0.16 -6.15
CA ARG A 476 -21.43 1.27 -6.85
C ARG A 476 -21.63 0.99 -8.35
N MET A 477 -21.33 -0.23 -8.80
CA MET A 477 -21.48 -0.63 -10.19
C MET A 477 -22.82 -1.34 -10.39
N ASP A 478 -23.46 -1.07 -11.53
CA ASP A 478 -24.62 -1.79 -12.03
C ASP A 478 -24.20 -2.77 -13.14
N GLU A 479 -25.15 -3.59 -13.60
CA GLU A 479 -24.90 -4.58 -14.65
C GLU A 479 -24.48 -3.93 -15.97
N GLU A 480 -25.02 -2.76 -16.32
CA GLU A 480 -24.69 -2.05 -17.55
C GLU A 480 -23.22 -1.58 -17.56
N MET A 481 -22.74 -1.00 -16.46
CA MET A 481 -21.34 -0.59 -16.30
C MET A 481 -20.40 -1.79 -16.39
N ILE A 482 -20.79 -2.93 -15.81
CA ILE A 482 -20.01 -4.17 -15.88
C ILE A 482 -19.93 -4.67 -17.33
N LEU A 483 -21.06 -4.68 -18.05
CA LEU A 483 -21.14 -5.07 -19.47
C LEU A 483 -20.36 -4.11 -20.38
N ALA A 484 -20.37 -2.82 -20.07
CA ALA A 484 -19.60 -1.78 -20.76
C ALA A 484 -18.09 -1.82 -20.46
N GLY A 485 -17.63 -2.74 -19.59
CA GLY A 485 -16.20 -2.92 -19.28
C GLY A 485 -15.60 -1.79 -18.44
N ILE A 486 -16.43 -1.06 -17.70
CA ILE A 486 -16.00 0.04 -16.84
C ILE A 486 -15.23 -0.53 -15.64
N LYS A 487 -14.12 0.10 -15.29
CA LYS A 487 -13.34 -0.31 -14.11
C LYS A 487 -14.09 0.15 -12.85
N PRO A 488 -14.16 -0.68 -11.78
CA PRO A 488 -14.86 -0.35 -10.54
C PRO A 488 -14.05 0.63 -9.69
N THR A 489 -13.79 1.82 -10.23
CA THR A 489 -13.06 2.92 -9.59
C THR A 489 -13.93 4.17 -9.59
N PRO A 490 -13.84 5.03 -8.56
CA PRO A 490 -14.68 6.22 -8.49
C PRO A 490 -14.63 7.11 -9.75
N LEU A 491 -13.44 7.31 -10.31
CA LEU A 491 -13.25 8.10 -11.53
C LEU A 491 -14.00 7.54 -12.73
N GLU A 492 -13.88 6.23 -12.98
CA GLU A 492 -14.48 5.60 -14.17
C GLU A 492 -16.01 5.53 -14.04
N ILE A 493 -16.55 5.33 -12.83
CA ILE A 493 -17.98 5.41 -12.56
C ILE A 493 -18.48 6.84 -12.78
N TYR A 494 -17.77 7.85 -12.25
CA TYR A 494 -18.13 9.25 -12.45
C TYR A 494 -18.13 9.61 -13.94
N SER A 495 -17.07 9.26 -14.66
CA SER A 495 -16.89 9.56 -16.09
C SER A 495 -17.95 8.84 -16.94
N TYR A 496 -18.32 7.60 -16.59
CA TYR A 496 -19.36 6.83 -17.28
C TYR A 496 -20.71 7.55 -17.27
N TRP A 497 -21.11 8.08 -16.11
CA TRP A 497 -22.38 8.79 -15.95
C TRP A 497 -22.35 10.21 -16.50
N SER A 498 -21.27 10.96 -16.22
CA SER A 498 -21.13 12.34 -16.69
C SER A 498 -21.17 12.43 -18.23
N MET A 499 -20.46 11.54 -18.92
CA MET A 499 -20.47 11.46 -20.40
C MET A 499 -21.85 11.11 -20.99
N ARG A 500 -22.77 10.55 -20.19
CA ARG A 500 -24.16 10.23 -20.59
C ARG A 500 -25.15 11.35 -20.23
N GLY A 501 -24.67 12.51 -19.79
CA GLY A 501 -25.52 13.62 -19.35
C GLY A 501 -26.18 13.39 -17.99
N ARG A 502 -25.77 12.36 -17.23
CA ARG A 502 -26.25 12.12 -15.86
C ARG A 502 -25.37 12.86 -14.85
N ASP A 503 -25.31 14.18 -15.03
CA ASP A 503 -24.46 15.10 -14.27
C ASP A 503 -25.28 16.30 -13.79
N SER A 504 -25.32 16.53 -12.48
CA SER A 504 -26.04 17.66 -11.87
C SER A 504 -25.13 18.86 -11.56
N SER A 505 -23.93 18.90 -12.14
CA SER A 505 -22.96 19.99 -11.92
C SER A 505 -23.50 21.35 -12.36
N ILE A 506 -23.32 22.36 -11.51
CA ILE A 506 -23.67 23.75 -11.76
C ILE A 506 -22.38 24.51 -12.09
N GLY A 507 -22.24 24.97 -13.32
CA GLY A 507 -21.09 25.75 -13.76
C GLY A 507 -21.04 27.13 -13.09
N VAL A 508 -19.84 27.54 -12.67
CA VAL A 508 -19.59 28.86 -12.10
C VAL A 508 -18.39 29.48 -12.84
N PRO A 509 -18.49 30.72 -13.36
CA PRO A 509 -17.34 31.40 -13.94
C PRO A 509 -16.18 31.50 -12.96
N PHE A 510 -14.94 31.33 -13.43
CA PHE A 510 -13.77 31.31 -12.56
C PHE A 510 -13.66 32.57 -11.68
N ASP A 511 -13.87 33.75 -12.26
CA ASP A 511 -13.81 35.01 -11.51
C ASP A 511 -14.89 35.10 -10.43
N THR A 512 -16.08 34.52 -10.67
CA THR A 512 -17.15 34.43 -9.67
C THR A 512 -16.74 33.49 -8.54
N ALA A 513 -16.14 32.35 -8.86
CA ALA A 513 -15.63 31.41 -7.86
C ALA A 513 -14.52 32.05 -6.99
N VAL A 514 -13.61 32.83 -7.61
CA VAL A 514 -12.58 33.59 -6.88
C VAL A 514 -13.23 34.58 -5.91
N ARG A 515 -14.17 35.40 -6.38
CA ARG A 515 -14.85 36.41 -5.56
C ARG A 515 -15.63 35.79 -4.40
N GLN A 516 -16.33 34.69 -4.64
CA GLN A 516 -17.24 34.09 -3.67
C GLN A 516 -16.50 33.26 -2.60
N PHE A 517 -15.43 32.55 -2.97
CA PHE A 517 -14.87 31.51 -2.09
C PHE A 517 -13.46 31.80 -1.56
N LEU A 518 -12.67 32.66 -2.20
CA LEU A 518 -11.34 33.00 -1.69
C LEU A 518 -11.41 33.98 -0.51
N ASP A 519 -10.35 33.96 0.30
CA ASP A 519 -10.21 34.86 1.44
C ASP A 519 -9.77 36.25 0.93
N VAL A 520 -10.35 37.32 1.48
CA VAL A 520 -10.09 38.69 1.06
C VAL A 520 -9.23 39.39 2.08
N ARG A 521 -8.10 39.96 1.64
CA ARG A 521 -7.15 40.65 2.52
C ARG A 521 -6.68 41.97 1.93
N PRO A 522 -6.33 42.98 2.75
CA PRO A 522 -5.79 44.23 2.26
C PRO A 522 -4.48 44.04 1.47
N ALA A 523 -4.35 44.75 0.36
CA ALA A 523 -3.14 44.82 -0.46
C ALA A 523 -2.90 46.27 -0.94
N SER A 524 -1.72 46.53 -1.48
CA SER A 524 -1.36 47.88 -1.95
C SER A 524 -0.69 47.84 -3.32
N ILE A 525 -1.16 48.67 -4.23
CA ILE A 525 -0.52 48.88 -5.53
C ILE A 525 0.50 50.00 -5.38
N ARG A 526 1.76 49.70 -5.69
CA ARG A 526 2.90 50.63 -5.68
C ARG A 526 3.43 50.81 -7.10
N LYS A 527 4.32 51.78 -7.30
CA LYS A 527 4.88 52.15 -8.62
C LYS A 527 5.44 50.98 -9.44
N ASP A 528 5.88 49.92 -8.75
CA ASP A 528 6.59 48.81 -9.37
C ASP A 528 5.88 47.46 -9.24
N GLY A 529 4.72 47.38 -8.58
CA GLY A 529 3.96 46.13 -8.44
C GLY A 529 2.90 46.18 -7.33
N VAL A 530 2.22 45.07 -7.14
CA VAL A 530 1.26 44.91 -6.04
C VAL A 530 1.97 44.26 -4.86
N TYR A 531 1.80 44.83 -3.68
CA TYR A 531 2.42 44.38 -2.44
C TYR A 531 1.36 43.79 -1.53
N PHE A 532 1.58 42.55 -1.14
CA PHE A 532 0.75 41.79 -0.22
C PHE A 532 1.63 41.24 0.90
N TYR A 533 1.42 41.71 2.13
CA TYR A 533 2.28 41.41 3.30
C TYR A 533 3.79 41.56 2.99
N GLY A 534 4.15 42.65 2.33
CA GLY A 534 5.53 42.97 1.94
C GLY A 534 6.11 42.12 0.80
N ARG A 535 5.36 41.15 0.26
CA ARG A 535 5.73 40.37 -0.92
C ARG A 535 5.20 41.02 -2.19
N LYS A 536 6.01 41.05 -3.25
CA LYS A 536 5.71 41.73 -4.51
C LYS A 536 5.13 40.76 -5.54
N TYR A 537 4.02 41.16 -6.15
CA TYR A 537 3.28 40.43 -7.18
C TYR A 537 3.13 41.29 -8.42
N ARG A 538 3.10 40.64 -9.60
CA ARG A 538 2.87 41.31 -10.89
C ARG A 538 2.06 40.42 -11.83
N SER A 539 1.41 41.08 -12.77
CA SER A 539 0.76 40.46 -13.92
C SER A 539 1.04 41.29 -15.14
N ARG A 540 1.27 40.65 -16.29
CA ARG A 540 1.42 41.36 -17.56
C ARG A 540 0.11 42.06 -17.93
N ALA A 541 -1.02 41.37 -17.79
CA ALA A 541 -2.34 41.92 -18.05
C ALA A 541 -2.62 43.16 -17.21
N LEU A 542 -2.23 43.16 -15.92
CA LEU A 542 -2.38 44.33 -15.07
C LEU A 542 -1.47 45.49 -15.49
N GLN A 543 -0.23 45.22 -15.91
CA GLN A 543 0.69 46.27 -16.38
C GLN A 543 0.14 47.00 -17.60
N GLU A 544 -0.46 46.26 -18.53
CA GLU A 544 -1.05 46.80 -19.76
C GLU A 544 -2.23 47.76 -19.50
N THR A 545 -2.81 47.76 -18.29
CA THR A 545 -3.87 48.71 -17.90
C THR A 545 -3.35 50.12 -17.59
N GLY A 546 -2.03 50.31 -17.47
CA GLY A 546 -1.42 51.57 -17.06
C GLY A 546 -1.60 51.92 -15.58
N VAL A 547 -2.07 50.97 -14.74
CA VAL A 547 -2.35 51.23 -13.32
C VAL A 547 -1.13 51.76 -12.55
N PHE A 548 0.08 51.35 -12.93
CA PHE A 548 1.32 51.77 -12.26
C PHE A 548 1.70 53.23 -12.54
N ASP A 549 1.31 53.77 -13.69
CA ASP A 549 1.55 55.18 -14.04
C ASP A 549 0.63 56.12 -13.25
N LEU A 550 -0.58 55.66 -12.93
CA LEU A 550 -1.51 56.37 -12.05
C LEU A 550 -0.96 56.45 -10.61
N VAL A 551 -0.37 55.36 -10.12
CA VAL A 551 0.25 55.28 -8.79
C VAL A 551 1.43 56.24 -8.67
N ALA A 552 2.24 56.41 -9.73
CA ALA A 552 3.37 57.33 -9.73
C ALA A 552 2.98 58.80 -9.46
N ARG A 553 1.71 59.17 -9.68
CA ARG A 553 1.17 60.53 -9.43
C ARG A 553 0.50 60.69 -8.06
N GLN A 554 -0.03 59.61 -7.48
CA GLN A 554 -0.87 59.64 -6.27
C GLN A 554 -0.27 58.90 -5.06
N GLY A 555 0.88 58.24 -5.19
CA GLY A 555 1.55 57.55 -4.09
C GLY A 555 1.26 56.05 -4.04
N VAL A 556 0.41 55.58 -3.12
CA VAL A 556 0.06 54.16 -2.93
C VAL A 556 -1.45 54.00 -3.07
N ILE A 557 -1.91 53.02 -3.86
CA ILE A 557 -3.34 52.72 -4.00
C ILE A 557 -3.68 51.50 -3.14
N ASN A 558 -4.58 51.68 -2.17
CA ASN A 558 -5.10 50.57 -1.38
C ASN A 558 -6.12 49.76 -2.19
N THR A 559 -6.04 48.44 -2.08
CA THR A 559 -6.95 47.49 -2.74
C THR A 559 -7.13 46.25 -1.87
N SER A 560 -7.93 45.31 -2.34
CA SER A 560 -8.12 44.01 -1.72
C SER A 560 -7.57 42.92 -2.64
N ALA A 561 -6.87 41.95 -2.04
CA ALA A 561 -6.41 40.74 -2.68
C ALA A 561 -7.27 39.55 -2.26
N TYR A 562 -7.77 38.80 -3.25
CA TYR A 562 -8.36 37.49 -3.07
C TYR A 562 -7.22 36.46 -3.06
N VAL A 563 -7.20 35.60 -2.05
CA VAL A 563 -6.08 34.68 -1.83
C VAL A 563 -6.53 33.29 -1.40
N LEU A 564 -5.74 32.31 -1.83
CA LEU A 564 -5.83 30.94 -1.35
C LEU A 564 -4.96 30.81 -0.10
N VAL A 565 -5.58 30.70 1.09
CA VAL A 565 -4.87 30.82 2.38
C VAL A 565 -3.74 29.80 2.57
N MET A 566 -3.85 28.62 1.94
CA MET A 566 -2.84 27.58 2.05
C MET A 566 -1.70 27.69 1.02
N CYS A 567 -1.82 28.57 0.02
CA CYS A 567 -0.72 28.85 -0.90
C CYS A 567 -0.90 30.21 -1.57
N VAL A 568 -0.09 31.19 -1.13
CA VAL A 568 -0.07 32.55 -1.70
C VAL A 568 0.93 32.63 -2.85
N ARG A 569 0.82 31.69 -3.79
CA ARG A 569 1.61 31.65 -5.03
C ARG A 569 1.08 32.67 -6.04
N HIS A 570 -0.24 32.71 -6.15
CA HIS A 570 -1.00 33.67 -6.94
C HIS A 570 -1.91 34.46 -6.00
N ILE A 571 -2.16 35.72 -6.36
CA ILE A 571 -3.20 36.54 -5.75
C ILE A 571 -4.06 37.14 -6.86
N TRP A 572 -5.31 37.47 -6.57
CA TRP A 572 -6.16 38.21 -7.50
C TRP A 572 -6.50 39.56 -6.92
N ILE A 573 -6.49 40.60 -7.74
CA ILE A 573 -6.99 41.93 -7.35
C ILE A 573 -8.02 42.41 -8.35
N GLU A 574 -8.92 43.28 -7.90
CA GLU A 574 -9.91 43.89 -8.76
C GLU A 574 -9.47 45.31 -9.16
N VAL A 575 -9.46 45.58 -10.46
CA VAL A 575 -9.18 46.90 -11.03
C VAL A 575 -10.24 47.22 -12.07
N LYS A 576 -11.02 48.27 -11.82
CA LYS A 576 -12.15 48.70 -12.67
C LYS A 576 -13.17 47.58 -12.93
N GLY A 577 -13.48 46.78 -11.91
CA GLY A 577 -14.44 45.66 -12.00
C GLY A 577 -13.89 44.38 -12.66
N LEU A 578 -12.65 44.40 -13.17
CA LEU A 578 -12.00 43.23 -13.75
C LEU A 578 -11.03 42.60 -12.77
N LEU A 579 -11.07 41.27 -12.70
CA LEU A 579 -10.19 40.49 -11.84
C LEU A 579 -8.89 40.18 -12.58
N TYR A 580 -7.75 40.48 -11.95
CA TYR A 580 -6.43 40.17 -12.50
C TYR A 580 -5.73 39.16 -11.62
N GLU A 581 -5.25 38.07 -12.21
CA GLU A 581 -4.35 37.11 -11.56
C GLU A 581 -2.92 37.63 -11.60
N LEU A 582 -2.25 37.63 -10.45
CA LEU A 582 -0.87 38.10 -10.29
C LEU A 582 0.01 37.01 -9.69
N ASP A 583 1.21 36.89 -10.25
CA ASP A 583 2.24 35.95 -9.81
C ASP A 583 3.23 36.62 -8.87
N PHE A 584 3.74 35.84 -7.93
CA PHE A 584 4.87 36.27 -7.09
C PHE A 584 6.13 36.53 -7.95
N MET A 585 6.73 37.71 -7.76
CA MET A 585 7.98 38.09 -8.42
C MET A 585 9.20 37.48 -7.71
N ARG A 586 9.93 36.61 -8.42
CA ARG A 586 11.18 36.01 -7.93
C ARG A 586 12.33 37.02 -7.97
N SER A 587 13.21 36.98 -6.96
CA SER A 587 14.57 37.49 -7.10
C SER A 587 15.47 36.39 -7.65
N VAL A 588 16.53 36.72 -8.39
CA VAL A 588 17.51 35.76 -8.94
C VAL A 588 18.14 34.89 -7.83
N ARG A 589 18.12 35.38 -6.58
CA ARG A 589 18.66 34.69 -5.39
C ARG A 589 17.64 33.85 -4.63
N THR A 590 16.37 33.89 -5.01
CA THR A 590 15.28 33.20 -4.30
C THR A 590 15.32 31.70 -4.62
N SER A 591 15.57 30.85 -3.61
CA SER A 591 15.55 29.40 -3.79
C SER A 591 14.15 28.90 -4.16
N GLN A 592 14.08 27.86 -5.00
CA GLN A 592 12.83 27.36 -5.59
C GLN A 592 11.78 26.91 -4.55
N GLY A 593 12.22 26.55 -3.33
CA GLY A 593 11.35 26.16 -2.20
C GLY A 593 10.66 27.31 -1.46
N THR A 594 11.02 28.57 -1.71
CA THR A 594 10.43 29.75 -1.00
C THR A 594 9.25 30.40 -1.75
N ILE A 595 8.82 29.80 -2.87
CA ILE A 595 7.72 30.32 -3.70
C ILE A 595 6.38 29.98 -3.06
N ASP A 596 6.23 28.72 -2.69
CA ASP A 596 4.98 28.11 -2.28
C ASP A 596 4.89 28.14 -0.74
N ILE A 597 4.41 29.25 -0.19
CA ILE A 597 4.21 29.44 1.26
C ILE A 597 2.72 29.69 1.56
N SER A 598 2.29 29.40 2.79
CA SER A 598 0.93 29.73 3.24
C SER A 598 0.79 31.23 3.57
N LEU A 599 -0.44 31.72 3.67
CA LEU A 599 -0.73 33.09 4.11
C LEU A 599 -0.16 33.36 5.50
N ARG A 600 -0.28 32.40 6.43
CA ARG A 600 0.27 32.52 7.78
C ARG A 600 1.79 32.69 7.75
N GLN A 601 2.49 31.84 7.02
CA GLN A 601 3.94 31.95 6.86
C GLN A 601 4.33 33.31 6.26
N LEU A 602 3.57 33.80 5.30
CA LEU A 602 3.79 35.13 4.73
C LEU A 602 3.58 36.25 5.77
N GLN A 603 2.57 36.13 6.64
CA GLN A 603 2.33 37.08 7.72
C GLN A 603 3.45 37.05 8.77
N GLU A 604 3.93 35.87 9.16
CA GLU A 604 5.07 35.70 10.07
C GLU A 604 6.34 36.35 9.49
N ILE A 605 6.64 36.09 8.21
CA ILE A 605 7.76 36.74 7.49
C ILE A 605 7.55 38.26 7.45
N HIS A 606 6.33 38.73 7.25
CA HIS A 606 6.04 40.17 7.23
C HIS A 606 6.28 40.82 8.58
N GLN A 607 5.86 40.19 9.66
CA GLN A 607 6.09 40.70 11.02
C GLN A 607 7.58 40.79 11.32
N LEU A 608 8.36 39.73 11.03
CA LEU A 608 9.82 39.75 11.19
C LEU A 608 10.50 40.88 10.40
N ARG A 609 9.97 41.22 9.21
CA ARG A 609 10.48 42.37 8.42
C ARG A 609 10.13 43.72 9.05
N LEU A 610 8.95 43.83 9.67
CA LEU A 610 8.54 45.06 10.35
C LEU A 610 9.37 45.29 11.60
N ASP A 611 9.61 44.24 12.38
CA ASP A 611 10.41 44.26 13.61
C ASP A 611 11.86 44.65 13.28
N ALA A 612 12.51 43.95 12.34
CA ALA A 612 13.88 44.30 11.92
C ALA A 612 14.00 45.72 11.33
N ALA A 613 12.96 46.22 10.67
CA ALA A 613 12.95 47.60 10.17
C ALA A 613 12.72 48.63 11.29
N ALA A 614 12.05 48.24 12.38
CA ALA A 614 11.92 49.07 13.57
C ALA A 614 13.26 49.16 14.30
N ASP A 615 13.92 48.01 14.53
CA ASP A 615 15.24 47.93 15.15
C ASP A 615 16.24 48.81 14.39
N LEU A 616 16.31 48.68 13.06
CA LEU A 616 17.20 49.50 12.23
C LEU A 616 16.90 51.00 12.33
N ARG A 617 15.62 51.39 12.48
CA ARG A 617 15.26 52.83 12.64
C ARG A 617 15.76 53.37 13.98
N GLU A 618 15.75 52.56 15.03
CA GLU A 618 16.26 52.93 16.35
C GLU A 618 17.79 52.94 16.38
N GLU A 619 18.44 51.98 15.71
CA GLU A 619 19.90 51.86 15.66
C GLU A 619 20.56 52.91 14.75
N ARG A 620 19.87 53.39 13.71
CA ARG A 620 20.45 54.26 12.68
C ARG A 620 21.07 55.55 13.24
N PRO A 621 20.40 56.35 14.10
CA PRO A 621 21.03 57.53 14.70
C PRO A 621 22.28 57.21 15.52
N ALA A 622 22.28 56.07 16.24
CA ALA A 622 23.42 55.64 17.03
C ALA A 622 24.60 55.19 16.15
N HIS A 623 24.32 54.50 15.05
CA HIS A 623 25.33 54.16 14.04
C HIS A 623 25.91 55.41 13.37
N ASP A 624 25.05 56.34 12.94
CA ASP A 624 25.47 57.59 12.31
C ASP A 624 26.40 58.37 13.28
N GLN A 625 25.98 58.57 14.54
CA GLN A 625 26.82 59.20 15.57
C GLN A 625 28.13 58.44 15.84
N HIS A 626 28.10 57.11 15.90
CA HIS A 626 29.32 56.31 16.13
C HIS A 626 30.37 56.55 15.03
N PHE A 627 29.94 56.62 13.77
CA PHE A 627 30.83 56.90 12.65
C PHE A 627 31.31 58.35 12.64
N GLU A 628 30.46 59.32 12.99
CA GLU A 628 30.85 60.72 13.16
C GLU A 628 31.90 60.89 14.28
N ASP A 629 31.68 60.28 15.46
CA ASP A 629 32.62 60.30 16.59
C ASP A 629 33.96 59.64 16.24
N ARG A 630 33.91 58.59 15.41
CA ARG A 630 35.11 57.92 14.93
C ARG A 630 35.88 58.80 13.94
N PHE A 631 35.19 59.51 13.05
CA PHE A 631 35.80 60.49 12.15
C PHE A 631 36.48 61.63 12.93
N LYS A 632 35.78 62.19 13.92
CA LYS A 632 36.30 63.26 14.77
C LYS A 632 37.54 62.84 15.54
N ARG A 633 37.56 61.64 16.12
CA ARG A 633 38.75 61.09 16.78
C ARG A 633 39.95 60.91 15.84
N ASN A 634 39.70 60.56 14.58
CA ASN A 634 40.76 60.29 13.61
C ASN A 634 41.31 61.55 12.93
N THR A 635 40.50 62.60 12.77
CA THR A 635 40.86 63.80 12.00
C THR A 635 41.01 65.05 12.86
N GLY A 636 40.46 65.06 14.07
CA GLY A 636 40.36 66.24 14.93
C GLY A 636 39.21 67.19 14.56
N GLU A 637 38.52 66.93 13.45
CA GLU A 637 37.48 67.80 12.88
C GLU A 637 36.09 67.16 12.98
N ASP A 638 35.04 67.96 13.07
CA ASP A 638 33.66 67.47 13.01
C ASP A 638 33.30 66.94 11.61
N TRP A 639 32.38 65.97 11.52
CA TRP A 639 31.96 65.37 10.24
C TRP A 639 31.47 66.41 9.22
N ASP A 640 30.73 67.41 9.71
CA ASP A 640 30.21 68.53 8.93
C ASP A 640 31.06 69.81 9.09
N ALA A 641 32.38 69.70 9.31
CA ALA A 641 33.28 70.85 9.44
C ALA A 641 33.30 71.70 8.15
N GLY A 642 32.38 72.65 8.04
CA GLY A 642 32.21 73.54 6.92
C GLY A 642 31.08 74.54 7.15
N GLU A 643 31.23 75.76 6.62
CA GLU A 643 30.20 76.79 6.68
C GLU A 643 29.36 76.79 5.40
N ARG A 644 28.03 76.77 5.55
CA ARG A 644 27.11 76.90 4.41
C ARG A 644 27.05 78.37 3.96
N LYS A 645 27.79 78.72 2.90
CA LYS A 645 27.81 80.08 2.33
C LYS A 645 26.79 80.23 1.20
N ILE A 646 25.98 81.28 1.24
CA ILE A 646 24.99 81.59 0.21
C ILE A 646 25.70 82.26 -0.98
N GLY A 647 25.59 81.66 -2.17
CA GLY A 647 26.20 82.16 -3.41
C GLY A 647 27.24 81.19 -4.01
N ARG A 648 27.67 81.43 -5.25
CA ARG A 648 28.81 80.68 -5.83
C ARG A 648 30.08 81.06 -5.06
N PRO A 649 30.97 80.09 -4.74
CA PRO A 649 32.25 80.40 -4.11
C PRO A 649 32.96 81.48 -4.91
N SER A 650 33.44 82.56 -4.27
CA SER A 650 34.30 83.50 -4.95
C SER A 650 35.55 82.73 -5.38
N LYS A 651 35.87 82.74 -6.69
CA LYS A 651 37.13 82.17 -7.16
C LYS A 651 38.24 82.96 -6.45
N GLY A 652 38.97 82.32 -5.55
CA GLY A 652 40.11 82.95 -4.88
C GLY A 652 41.14 83.46 -5.88
N GLY A 653 42.02 84.37 -5.47
CA GLY A 653 43.04 84.96 -6.34
C GLY A 653 43.90 83.91 -7.07
N ALA A 654 44.15 82.75 -6.47
CA ALA A 654 44.81 81.61 -7.12
C ALA A 654 43.97 80.97 -8.23
N ALA A 655 42.68 80.72 -8.00
CA ALA A 655 41.78 80.18 -9.02
C ALA A 655 41.49 81.17 -10.16
N LEU A 656 41.54 82.48 -9.89
CA LEU A 656 41.50 83.54 -10.90
C LEU A 656 42.81 83.62 -11.69
N ARG A 657 43.97 83.44 -11.06
CA ARG A 657 45.27 83.35 -11.74
C ARG A 657 45.38 82.09 -12.59
N ASP A 658 44.98 80.92 -12.10
CA ASP A 658 44.94 79.69 -12.89
C ASP A 658 43.95 79.82 -14.05
N SER A 659 42.79 80.44 -13.84
CA SER A 659 41.85 80.73 -14.93
C SER A 659 42.43 81.75 -15.93
N ALA A 660 43.21 82.74 -15.47
CA ALA A 660 43.86 83.75 -16.31
C ALA A 660 45.05 83.18 -17.09
N ASP A 661 45.91 82.37 -16.47
CA ASP A 661 47.00 81.65 -17.12
C ASP A 661 46.46 80.63 -18.12
N TYR A 662 45.39 79.91 -17.77
CA TYR A 662 44.69 79.01 -18.69
C TYR A 662 44.11 79.75 -19.90
N ASN A 663 43.55 80.95 -19.70
CA ASN A 663 43.03 81.79 -20.79
C ASN A 663 44.15 82.45 -21.63
N ARG A 664 45.30 82.77 -21.02
CA ARG A 664 46.50 83.30 -21.68
C ARG A 664 47.15 82.23 -22.58
N PHE A 665 47.21 80.98 -22.11
CA PHE A 665 47.67 79.83 -22.90
C PHE A 665 46.76 79.50 -24.10
N ARG A 666 45.47 79.87 -24.05
CA ARG A 666 44.51 79.70 -25.15
C ARG A 666 44.37 80.92 -26.08
N GLY A 667 45.15 81.99 -25.87
CA GLY A 667 45.16 83.16 -26.75
C GLY A 667 43.89 84.01 -26.70
N ALA A 668 43.09 83.92 -25.64
CA ALA A 668 41.81 84.63 -25.53
C ALA A 668 41.94 86.11 -25.08
N THR A 669 43.14 86.58 -24.78
CA THR A 669 43.45 88.00 -24.46
C THR A 669 44.90 88.30 -24.88
N LYS A 670 45.10 89.42 -25.60
CA LYS A 670 46.40 89.89 -26.11
C LYS A 670 47.38 90.27 -24.99
#